data_AF-A0A538DBX5-F1
#
_entry.id   AF-A0A538DBX5-F1
#
_cell.length_a   1.000
_cell.length_b   1.000
_cell.length_c   1.000
_cell.angle_alpha   90.00
_cell.angle_beta   90.00
_cell.angle_gamma   90.00
#
_symmetry.space_group_name_H-M   'P 1'
#
loop_
_entity.id
_entity.type
_entity.pdbx_description
1 polymer ?
#
loop_
_entity_poly.entity_id
_entity_poly.type
_entity_poly.pdbx_seq_one_letter_code
_entity_poly.pdbx_strand_id
1 'polypeptide(L)'
;MSSPSGNGRRGRARPYVPNHRRQRRSARRNKRRRKVAVLLFLLLGLLAAAGTVGFSSARSIQADCNLQDLRPATIGSNSFIYAADGSSLGSIPAEKNRQPVSLNEMSPWMGKATVAIEDRRFYEHGGIDFQGIARAAYNDVRAGRTVEGGSTITQQLVRNLYIRHQERSLHRKLVEACLAIKLSDKHGKNWILANYMNTVYYGNHAYGVEAAAQTYFSRRASKLSLLQSALLAGLPQAPSIYDPFKNPERAIERRNDVLKALYANGDISYANYQEGSKVTDLHLRPGRIYSRIREPYFFSYVRDELIKRYGAATVRSGGLKVYTTIDPRMQRAATKAIKDTLYYDNDPASALVAIDPRTGAIKTMTAVTPGRAGNQFNLAAQARRQAGSTFKAFVLTQAVSQGINPDTTYYLSAPLHYQPNPYSEAWDVQTYSHTYVGSTSITHATLLSDNTVYARLTLDLGAEKVAAMANRLGIRSSLKTREGAYVPSLGLGSIGVSPLDMASAYATIAAGGIYSEPMAITKVVFAGGGEDRNWGRPKRHRVIADWVAAEVTRILEENIQAGTGVGANIGRPAGGKTGTTENHADAWFDGITPTLTAAVWVGYPQAEIPMESVHGIAVAGGTFPATIWKLFMEEAIGPTPVRDFPESHSEPIWHSFSPGSYGGPPPPSSYYYVPPAPQPAGHAASRRAASGAVTAATAAIATDPGTRLAARVTAFATPLFLLACAVPDGGLFRAERYRDVHIYGLYADGFLRGDVPYRDLFVEYPPGAFAVFLPPAVLPAGAYNAVFKALMALCGIGALFAVALVLVTLGASRQRLYGAAVLFALSPVAVGPISLNTYDLFPAALTVGALAAILRRRELLGFGLLGLAVTAKLYPLAIVPLAAIYVWSVAGRSRTLRALAVFAAVAVLIVLPFAILSPGGLWDSFHSQSARGLQIESLGAGVLLAADRLGLYDATVVHGATGAATRDLSGSLPNAFATLTSLLQAVAVAAVWWLYWRGSRTAGSLVLATCAAVTGFLVFNRFVSPQYVVWLIPLVLLLPGATGLAAIALVGAALVLAQVWFFHYSHLFQLEGTSWLVVARDALLLALYLLLVVRLKTSTPSSEKTSRQIGLRRRRASASAVAGGSQRSA
;
A
#
# COMPACT_ATOMS: atom_id res chain seq x y z
N MET A 1 -78.25 30.49 -44.21
CA MET A 1 -79.16 31.51 -44.74
C MET A 1 -78.34 32.59 -45.39
N SER A 2 -78.71 32.80 -46.64
CA SER A 2 -78.29 33.78 -47.64
C SER A 2 -78.34 35.23 -47.15
N SER A 3 -77.55 36.06 -47.85
CA SER A 3 -77.95 37.39 -48.33
C SER A 3 -77.53 38.65 -47.51
N PRO A 4 -77.35 39.83 -48.16
CA PRO A 4 -76.11 40.17 -48.88
C PRO A 4 -75.72 41.68 -48.85
N SER A 5 -74.65 42.00 -49.60
CA SER A 5 -74.53 43.11 -50.56
C SER A 5 -74.43 44.59 -50.15
N GLY A 6 -73.50 45.26 -50.87
CA GLY A 6 -73.60 46.68 -51.29
C GLY A 6 -72.48 47.57 -50.75
N ASN A 7 -71.25 47.60 -51.27
CA ASN A 7 -70.74 48.08 -52.56
C ASN A 7 -70.71 49.62 -52.71
N GLY A 8 -69.52 50.20 -52.95
CA GLY A 8 -69.34 51.67 -53.09
C GLY A 8 -67.90 52.18 -53.35
N ARG A 9 -67.42 51.93 -54.57
CA ARG A 9 -66.39 52.63 -55.41
C ARG A 9 -65.49 53.80 -54.90
N ARG A 10 -64.22 53.67 -55.38
CA ARG A 10 -63.29 54.65 -56.02
C ARG A 10 -62.42 55.60 -55.15
N GLY A 11 -61.12 55.59 -55.44
CA GLY A 11 -60.18 56.71 -55.21
C GLY A 11 -58.70 56.31 -55.27
N ARG A 12 -58.01 56.63 -56.38
CA ARG A 12 -56.56 56.43 -56.58
C ARG A 12 -55.73 57.20 -55.54
N ALA A 13 -54.69 56.57 -55.00
CA ALA A 13 -53.82 57.12 -53.97
C ALA A 13 -52.36 57.22 -54.42
N ARG A 14 -51.75 58.39 -54.16
CA ARG A 14 -50.36 58.65 -53.70
C ARG A 14 -50.13 60.17 -53.63
N PRO A 15 -49.20 60.69 -52.79
CA PRO A 15 -48.65 60.13 -51.55
C PRO A 15 -48.71 61.14 -50.37
N TYR A 16 -48.87 60.66 -49.14
CA TYR A 16 -48.68 61.47 -47.93
C TYR A 16 -47.95 60.66 -46.86
N VAL A 17 -46.85 61.23 -46.35
CA VAL A 17 -46.05 60.70 -45.25
C VAL A 17 -46.62 61.23 -43.93
N PRO A 18 -46.83 60.40 -42.90
CA PRO A 18 -46.55 60.89 -41.55
C PRO A 18 -45.82 59.91 -40.62
N ASN A 19 -44.77 60.48 -40.03
CA ASN A 19 -44.08 60.19 -38.76
C ASN A 19 -44.68 59.15 -37.78
N HIS A 20 -44.05 57.98 -37.70
CA HIS A 20 -44.12 57.08 -36.54
C HIS A 20 -43.11 57.47 -35.44
N ARG A 21 -43.42 58.48 -34.62
CA ARG A 21 -42.63 58.81 -33.41
C ARG A 21 -43.38 58.77 -32.07
N ARG A 22 -44.62 58.26 -31.99
CA ARG A 22 -45.36 58.22 -30.71
C ARG A 22 -45.81 56.86 -30.16
N GLN A 23 -45.53 55.72 -30.79
CA GLN A 23 -45.91 54.38 -30.27
C GLN A 23 -44.74 53.53 -29.71
N ARG A 24 -43.61 54.14 -29.32
CA ARG A 24 -42.48 53.40 -28.69
C ARG A 24 -42.24 53.67 -27.20
N ARG A 25 -43.10 54.44 -26.52
CA ARG A 25 -42.89 54.78 -25.10
C ARG A 25 -43.73 54.00 -24.06
N SER A 26 -44.83 53.33 -24.41
CA SER A 26 -45.60 52.54 -23.41
C SER A 26 -45.13 51.08 -23.26
N ALA A 27 -44.55 50.46 -24.28
CA ALA A 27 -44.09 49.06 -24.22
C ALA A 27 -42.75 48.84 -23.47
N ARG A 28 -41.97 49.90 -23.21
CA ARG A 28 -40.71 49.82 -22.43
C ARG A 28 -40.91 49.93 -20.92
N ARG A 29 -42.01 50.53 -20.45
CA ARG A 29 -42.27 50.78 -19.02
C ARG A 29 -42.78 49.54 -18.27
N ASN A 30 -43.56 48.67 -18.93
CA ASN A 30 -44.01 47.38 -18.35
C ASN A 30 -42.93 46.29 -18.33
N LYS A 31 -41.94 46.31 -19.24
CA LYS A 31 -40.77 45.40 -19.19
C LYS A 31 -39.79 45.75 -18.06
N ARG A 32 -39.67 47.02 -17.68
CA ARG A 32 -38.77 47.47 -16.60
C ARG A 32 -39.35 47.18 -15.22
N ARG A 33 -40.67 47.38 -15.01
CA ARG A 33 -41.36 47.02 -13.76
C ARG A 33 -41.38 45.51 -13.50
N ARG A 34 -41.59 44.66 -14.51
CA ARG A 34 -41.46 43.19 -14.37
C ARG A 34 -40.03 42.74 -14.05
N LYS A 35 -39.01 43.38 -14.63
CA LYS A 35 -37.60 43.06 -14.32
C LYS A 35 -37.21 43.46 -12.88
N VAL A 36 -37.67 44.61 -12.41
CA VAL A 36 -37.41 45.07 -11.03
C VAL A 36 -38.18 44.22 -10.00
N ALA A 37 -39.43 43.85 -10.29
CA ALA A 37 -40.21 42.95 -9.43
C ALA A 37 -39.60 41.55 -9.34
N VAL A 38 -39.12 40.98 -10.46
CA VAL A 38 -38.40 39.70 -10.47
C VAL A 38 -37.05 39.80 -9.74
N LEU A 39 -36.32 40.90 -9.88
CA LEU A 39 -35.08 41.14 -9.14
C LEU A 39 -35.33 41.27 -7.63
N LEU A 40 -36.39 41.97 -7.21
CA LEU A 40 -36.79 42.08 -5.80
C LEU A 40 -37.27 40.75 -5.23
N PHE A 41 -38.03 39.95 -5.99
CA PHE A 41 -38.43 38.60 -5.58
C PHE A 41 -37.25 37.63 -5.50
N LEU A 42 -36.28 37.75 -6.41
CA LEU A 42 -35.02 37.00 -6.35
C LEU A 42 -34.15 37.47 -5.17
N LEU A 43 -34.13 38.76 -4.84
CA LEU A 43 -33.39 39.30 -3.70
C LEU A 43 -34.04 38.90 -2.37
N LEU A 44 -35.37 38.95 -2.26
CA LEU A 44 -36.14 38.45 -1.11
C LEU A 44 -36.04 36.92 -0.99
N GLY A 45 -36.02 36.20 -2.11
CA GLY A 45 -35.73 34.77 -2.15
C GLY A 45 -34.30 34.44 -1.73
N LEU A 46 -33.32 35.26 -2.10
CA LEU A 46 -31.92 35.17 -1.66
C LEU A 46 -31.75 35.52 -0.17
N LEU A 47 -32.50 36.49 0.34
CA LEU A 47 -32.50 36.87 1.76
C LEU A 47 -33.24 35.84 2.63
N ALA A 48 -34.32 35.23 2.12
CA ALA A 48 -35.01 34.12 2.77
C ALA A 48 -34.20 32.81 2.69
N ALA A 49 -33.49 32.56 1.58
CA ALA A 49 -32.52 31.47 1.46
C ALA A 49 -31.31 31.69 2.37
N ALA A 50 -30.79 32.92 2.50
CA ALA A 50 -29.73 33.26 3.44
C ALA A 50 -30.20 33.16 4.90
N GLY A 51 -31.47 33.50 5.20
CA GLY A 51 -32.07 33.34 6.52
C GLY A 51 -32.32 31.88 6.89
N THR A 52 -32.75 31.04 5.96
CA THR A 52 -32.94 29.58 6.19
C THR A 52 -31.63 28.81 6.22
N VAL A 53 -30.64 29.19 5.40
CA VAL A 53 -29.25 28.70 5.50
C VAL A 53 -28.60 29.19 6.80
N GLY A 54 -28.88 30.42 7.25
CA GLY A 54 -28.42 30.98 8.53
C GLY A 54 -29.04 30.28 9.75
N PHE A 55 -30.32 29.93 9.71
CA PHE A 55 -31.01 29.24 10.81
C PHE A 55 -30.63 27.76 10.91
N SER A 56 -30.43 27.08 9.77
CA SER A 56 -29.94 25.70 9.73
C SER A 56 -28.46 25.57 10.14
N SER A 57 -27.61 26.54 9.77
CA SER A 57 -26.22 26.60 10.25
C SER A 57 -26.10 26.99 11.73
N ALA A 58 -27.01 27.82 12.26
CA ALA A 58 -27.05 28.08 13.70
C ALA A 58 -27.40 26.82 14.52
N ARG A 59 -28.34 25.99 14.04
CA ARG A 59 -28.67 24.71 14.69
C ARG A 59 -27.54 23.68 14.59
N SER A 60 -26.84 23.59 13.47
CA SER A 60 -25.70 22.67 13.33
C SER A 60 -24.54 23.07 14.24
N ILE A 61 -24.23 24.38 14.32
CA ILE A 61 -23.19 24.91 15.22
C ILE A 61 -23.55 24.69 16.69
N GLN A 62 -24.84 24.82 17.07
CA GLN A 62 -25.28 24.59 18.44
C GLN A 62 -25.18 23.11 18.85
N ALA A 63 -25.44 22.18 17.93
CA ALA A 63 -25.26 20.75 18.16
C ALA A 63 -23.76 20.38 18.31
N ASP A 64 -22.88 20.96 17.48
CA ASP A 64 -21.44 20.69 17.51
C ASP A 64 -20.69 21.45 18.63
N CYS A 65 -21.35 22.43 19.26
CA CYS A 65 -20.80 23.19 20.37
C CYS A 65 -21.21 22.59 21.73
N ASN A 66 -20.90 21.32 22.00
CA ASN A 66 -21.06 20.74 23.34
C ASN A 66 -19.76 20.12 23.88
N LEU A 67 -19.18 20.74 24.91
CA LEU A 67 -17.97 20.22 25.57
C LEU A 67 -18.20 18.91 26.35
N GLN A 68 -19.44 18.60 26.75
CA GLN A 68 -19.74 17.39 27.53
C GLN A 68 -19.78 16.13 26.64
N ASP A 69 -20.18 16.28 25.39
CA ASP A 69 -20.24 15.18 24.40
C ASP A 69 -18.86 14.92 23.74
N LEU A 70 -17.92 15.86 23.89
CA LEU A 70 -16.60 15.80 23.31
C LEU A 70 -15.57 15.24 24.31
N ARG A 71 -15.10 14.01 24.06
CA ARG A 71 -13.91 13.50 24.73
C ARG A 71 -12.67 14.17 24.13
N PRO A 72 -11.78 14.78 24.95
CA PRO A 72 -10.49 15.25 24.46
C PRO A 72 -9.79 14.11 23.72
N ALA A 73 -9.18 14.40 22.58
CA ALA A 73 -8.34 13.41 21.90
C ALA A 73 -7.33 12.84 22.90
N THR A 74 -7.29 11.52 23.03
CA THR A 74 -6.38 10.83 23.95
C THR A 74 -4.95 11.29 23.69
N ILE A 75 -4.34 11.83 24.73
CA ILE A 75 -2.97 12.34 24.71
C ILE A 75 -2.04 11.12 24.61
N GLY A 76 -1.49 10.87 23.42
CA GLY A 76 -0.49 9.82 23.24
C GLY A 76 0.81 10.16 23.95
N SER A 77 1.51 9.15 24.46
CA SER A 77 2.85 9.29 25.06
C SER A 77 3.77 8.22 24.48
N ASN A 78 5.09 8.45 24.41
CA ASN A 78 5.98 7.45 23.83
C ASN A 78 6.05 6.20 24.72
N SER A 79 6.04 5.02 24.09
CA SER A 79 6.32 3.77 24.80
C SER A 79 7.82 3.56 24.85
N PHE A 80 8.38 3.19 26.00
CA PHE A 80 9.80 2.93 26.19
C PHE A 80 10.06 1.44 26.40
N ILE A 81 11.11 0.93 25.75
CA ILE A 81 11.55 -0.45 25.91
C ILE A 81 12.90 -0.46 26.62
N TYR A 82 13.01 -1.29 27.65
CA TYR A 82 14.19 -1.42 28.51
C TYR A 82 14.76 -2.83 28.43
N ALA A 83 16.08 -2.94 28.45
CA ALA A 83 16.80 -4.20 28.56
C ALA A 83 16.70 -4.79 29.98
N ALA A 84 17.24 -5.99 30.18
CA ALA A 84 17.21 -6.68 31.48
C ALA A 84 17.95 -5.92 32.60
N ASP A 85 18.95 -5.10 32.25
CA ASP A 85 19.69 -4.24 33.19
C ASP A 85 19.00 -2.88 33.45
N GLY A 86 17.82 -2.65 32.88
CA GLY A 86 17.08 -1.39 32.98
C GLY A 86 17.55 -0.29 32.01
N SER A 87 18.57 -0.53 31.19
CA SER A 87 19.00 0.43 30.19
C SER A 87 17.96 0.58 29.07
N SER A 88 17.80 1.80 28.55
CA SER A 88 16.83 2.08 27.49
C SER A 88 17.30 1.51 26.14
N LEU A 89 16.48 0.65 25.53
CA LEU A 89 16.65 0.17 24.15
C LEU A 89 16.12 1.19 23.14
N GLY A 90 15.11 1.97 23.51
CA GLY A 90 14.56 3.02 22.65
C GLY A 90 13.09 3.27 22.93
N SER A 91 12.48 4.12 22.11
CA SER A 91 11.06 4.41 22.22
C SER A 91 10.30 4.03 20.95
N ILE A 92 9.08 3.52 21.11
CA ILE A 92 8.08 3.47 20.04
C ILE A 92 7.38 4.84 20.08
N PRO A 93 7.58 5.72 19.08
CA PRO A 93 6.99 7.04 19.08
C PRO A 93 5.47 6.93 18.93
N ALA A 94 4.74 7.69 19.75
CA ALA A 94 3.30 7.84 19.57
C ALA A 94 3.00 8.78 18.39
N GLU A 95 1.87 8.59 17.71
CA GLU A 95 1.44 9.49 16.62
C GLU A 95 1.30 10.95 17.07
N LYS A 96 1.08 11.18 18.37
CA LYS A 96 1.05 12.49 19.02
C LYS A 96 1.84 12.42 20.33
N ASN A 97 3.17 12.51 20.25
CA ASN A 97 4.10 12.44 21.40
C ASN A 97 3.90 13.58 22.40
N ARG A 98 3.34 13.38 23.60
CA ARG A 98 3.29 14.41 24.66
C ARG A 98 3.83 13.86 25.99
N GLN A 99 4.79 14.56 26.59
CA GLN A 99 5.15 14.42 28.01
C GLN A 99 4.55 15.62 28.76
N PRO A 100 3.32 15.50 29.30
CA PRO A 100 2.68 16.62 29.95
C PRO A 100 3.43 17.00 31.23
N VAL A 101 3.89 18.25 31.30
CA VAL A 101 4.46 18.86 32.50
C VAL A 101 3.55 19.98 32.97
N SER A 102 3.47 20.21 34.27
CA SER A 102 2.69 21.33 34.82
C SER A 102 3.36 22.67 34.51
N LEU A 103 2.63 23.80 34.60
CA LEU A 103 3.16 25.12 34.23
C LEU A 103 4.38 25.53 35.08
N ASN A 104 4.39 25.12 36.35
CA ASN A 104 5.49 25.31 37.30
C ASN A 104 6.69 24.37 37.04
N GLU A 105 6.53 23.33 36.22
CA GLU A 105 7.62 22.48 35.74
C GLU A 105 8.19 22.97 34.39
N MET A 106 7.74 24.13 33.92
CA MET A 106 8.26 24.81 32.73
C MET A 106 9.08 26.05 33.12
N SER A 107 9.98 26.48 32.23
CA SER A 107 10.70 27.74 32.41
C SER A 107 9.72 28.92 32.44
N PRO A 108 9.88 29.90 33.36
CA PRO A 108 9.05 31.11 33.40
C PRO A 108 9.04 31.88 32.07
N TRP A 109 10.14 31.81 31.32
CA TRP A 109 10.27 32.43 30.01
C TRP A 109 9.41 31.78 28.94
N MET A 110 9.13 30.47 29.06
CA MET A 110 8.36 29.75 28.06
C MET A 110 6.93 30.28 27.97
N GLY A 111 6.24 30.39 29.11
CA GLY A 111 4.87 30.89 29.16
C GLY A 111 4.79 32.34 28.66
N LYS A 112 5.70 33.21 29.11
CA LYS A 112 5.78 34.60 28.67
C LYS A 112 6.04 34.72 27.16
N ALA A 113 7.00 33.96 26.64
CA ALA A 113 7.35 33.98 25.22
C ALA A 113 6.17 33.52 24.33
N THR A 114 5.48 32.45 24.72
CA THR A 114 4.30 31.97 24.00
C THR A 114 3.17 32.99 24.02
N VAL A 115 2.85 33.58 25.17
CA VAL A 115 1.81 34.62 25.26
C VAL A 115 2.18 35.83 24.42
N ALA A 116 3.42 36.32 24.51
CA ALA A 116 3.87 37.51 23.79
C ALA A 116 3.74 37.38 22.26
N ILE A 117 4.05 36.21 21.69
CA ILE A 117 4.05 36.00 20.24
C ILE A 117 2.73 35.45 19.67
N GLU A 118 2.01 34.59 20.39
CA GLU A 118 0.78 33.95 19.90
C GLU A 118 -0.48 34.75 20.25
N ASP A 119 -0.54 35.36 21.44
CA ASP A 119 -1.76 35.97 21.96
C ASP A 119 -1.45 37.01 23.07
N ARG A 120 -0.98 38.19 22.65
CA ARG A 120 -0.44 39.22 23.57
C ARG A 120 -1.41 39.62 24.70
N ARG A 121 -2.72 39.56 24.45
CA ARG A 121 -3.77 39.93 25.41
C ARG A 121 -4.47 38.72 26.01
N PHE A 122 -3.83 37.57 25.98
CA PHE A 122 -4.39 36.30 26.46
C PHE A 122 -5.03 36.41 27.85
N TYR A 123 -4.47 37.22 28.75
CA TYR A 123 -5.00 37.41 30.11
C TYR A 123 -6.11 38.47 30.23
N GLU A 124 -6.33 39.29 29.20
CA GLU A 124 -7.30 40.39 29.19
C GLU A 124 -8.65 40.01 28.56
N HIS A 125 -8.69 38.98 27.71
CA HIS A 125 -9.92 38.51 27.05
C HIS A 125 -10.35 37.11 27.51
N GLY A 126 -11.56 36.68 27.13
CA GLY A 126 -12.08 35.32 27.38
C GLY A 126 -11.54 34.27 26.40
N GLY A 127 -12.39 33.36 25.94
CA GLY A 127 -12.03 32.34 24.93
C GLY A 127 -11.69 32.92 23.55
N ILE A 128 -12.15 34.13 23.25
CA ILE A 128 -11.97 34.83 21.97
C ILE A 128 -11.55 36.28 22.25
N ASP A 129 -10.71 36.83 21.38
CA ASP A 129 -10.35 38.25 21.35
C ASP A 129 -11.11 39.00 20.24
N PHE A 130 -12.25 39.61 20.58
CA PHE A 130 -13.06 40.37 19.61
C PHE A 130 -12.32 41.59 19.05
N GLN A 131 -11.53 42.26 19.89
CA GLN A 131 -10.74 43.42 19.47
C GLN A 131 -9.58 42.96 18.56
N GLY A 132 -8.98 41.81 18.84
CA GLY A 132 -7.93 41.19 18.02
C GLY A 132 -8.45 40.76 16.65
N ILE A 133 -9.66 40.18 16.59
CA ILE A 133 -10.33 39.83 15.33
C ILE A 133 -10.63 41.08 14.49
N ALA A 134 -11.18 42.14 15.10
CA ALA A 134 -11.49 43.38 14.40
C ALA A 134 -10.22 44.06 13.85
N ARG A 135 -9.15 44.08 14.65
CA ARG A 135 -7.83 44.59 14.24
C ARG A 135 -7.23 43.79 13.08
N ALA A 136 -7.24 42.47 13.17
CA ALA A 136 -6.73 41.59 12.12
C ALA A 136 -7.54 41.75 10.82
N ALA A 137 -8.87 41.81 10.92
CA ALA A 137 -9.73 42.03 9.75
C ALA A 137 -9.47 43.37 9.06
N TYR A 138 -9.29 44.45 9.84
CA TYR A 138 -8.93 45.76 9.30
C TYR A 138 -7.56 45.74 8.59
N ASN A 139 -6.55 45.13 9.22
CA ASN A 139 -5.20 45.04 8.66
C ASN A 139 -5.13 44.15 7.41
N ASP A 140 -5.84 43.02 7.39
CA ASP A 140 -5.93 42.10 6.24
C ASP A 140 -6.62 42.75 5.04
N VAL A 141 -7.70 43.51 5.26
CA VAL A 141 -8.40 44.26 4.21
C VAL A 141 -7.49 45.35 3.64
N ARG A 142 -6.76 46.07 4.49
CA ARG A 142 -5.82 47.11 4.06
C ARG A 142 -4.64 46.54 3.26
N ALA A 143 -4.19 45.33 3.59
CA ALA A 143 -3.05 44.69 2.95
C ALA A 143 -3.40 43.85 1.70
N GLY A 144 -4.68 43.59 1.44
CA GLY A 144 -5.13 42.78 0.30
C GLY A 144 -4.75 41.29 0.40
N ARG A 145 -4.21 40.85 1.54
CA ARG A 145 -3.77 39.49 1.85
C ARG A 145 -3.86 39.29 3.37
N THR A 146 -3.92 38.04 3.84
CA THR A 146 -3.86 37.76 5.28
C THR A 146 -2.45 38.09 5.80
N VAL A 147 -2.35 39.10 6.65
CA VAL A 147 -1.10 39.58 7.27
C VAL A 147 -1.06 39.26 8.76
N GLU A 148 -2.20 39.21 9.45
CA GLU A 148 -2.27 38.90 10.88
C GLU A 148 -3.21 37.73 11.20
N GLY A 149 -2.78 36.86 12.13
CA GLY A 149 -3.61 35.77 12.65
C GLY A 149 -4.51 36.26 13.78
N GLY A 150 -5.83 36.21 13.61
CA GLY A 150 -6.81 36.61 14.63
C GLY A 150 -7.28 35.49 15.58
N SER A 151 -6.48 34.44 15.83
CA SER A 151 -6.89 33.28 16.66
C SER A 151 -6.18 33.23 18.01
N THR A 152 -6.94 33.07 19.10
CA THR A 152 -6.42 33.04 20.49
C THR A 152 -5.77 31.70 20.84
N ILE A 153 -4.94 31.68 21.89
CA ILE A 153 -4.37 30.43 22.45
C ILE A 153 -5.47 29.42 22.79
N THR A 154 -6.60 29.88 23.34
CA THR A 154 -7.75 29.03 23.68
C THR A 154 -8.39 28.40 22.44
N GLN A 155 -8.56 29.17 21.35
CA GLN A 155 -9.07 28.65 20.07
C GLN A 155 -8.12 27.62 19.47
N GLN A 156 -6.81 27.90 19.52
CA GLN A 156 -5.81 26.94 19.04
C GLN A 156 -5.78 25.66 19.87
N LEU A 157 -5.93 25.74 21.20
CA LEU A 157 -6.02 24.58 22.09
C LEU A 157 -7.24 23.71 21.76
N VAL A 158 -8.41 24.33 21.61
CA VAL A 158 -9.65 23.63 21.23
C VAL A 158 -9.48 22.91 19.90
N ARG A 159 -8.92 23.59 18.91
CA ARG A 159 -8.61 23.01 17.60
C ARG A 159 -7.73 21.77 17.71
N ASN A 160 -6.79 21.77 18.65
CA ASN A 160 -5.86 20.66 18.83
C ASN A 160 -6.42 19.51 19.70
N LEU A 161 -7.38 19.77 20.59
CA LEU A 161 -7.95 18.77 21.52
C LEU A 161 -9.26 18.14 21.05
N TYR A 162 -10.16 18.92 20.44
CA TYR A 162 -11.55 18.52 20.22
C TYR A 162 -11.93 18.38 18.75
N ILE A 163 -11.19 19.00 17.85
CA ILE A 163 -11.53 19.01 16.42
C ILE A 163 -10.73 17.94 15.68
N ARG A 164 -11.42 16.85 15.32
CA ARG A 164 -10.82 15.67 14.65
C ARG A 164 -10.45 15.93 13.19
N HIS A 165 -11.20 16.78 12.50
CA HIS A 165 -11.01 17.11 11.08
C HIS A 165 -10.50 18.55 10.92
N GLN A 166 -9.28 18.72 10.40
CA GLN A 166 -8.61 20.03 10.31
C GLN A 166 -8.93 20.84 9.05
N GLU A 167 -10.06 20.57 8.39
CA GLU A 167 -10.48 21.30 7.19
C GLU A 167 -10.63 22.81 7.44
N ARG A 168 -10.14 23.65 6.52
CA ARG A 168 -10.28 25.11 6.63
C ARG A 168 -11.68 25.54 6.20
N SER A 169 -12.67 25.45 7.10
CA SER A 169 -14.03 25.96 6.87
C SER A 169 -14.41 27.06 7.85
N LEU A 170 -15.29 27.98 7.41
CA LEU A 170 -15.87 29.01 8.29
C LEU A 170 -16.72 28.37 9.40
N HIS A 171 -17.42 27.27 9.10
CA HIS A 171 -18.17 26.49 10.09
C HIS A 171 -17.27 26.00 11.22
N ARG A 172 -16.12 25.39 10.90
CA ARG A 172 -15.15 24.96 11.91
C ARG A 172 -14.66 26.13 12.76
N LYS A 173 -14.36 27.29 12.16
CA LYS A 173 -13.93 28.48 12.94
C LYS A 173 -15.00 28.96 13.93
N LEU A 174 -16.28 28.86 13.58
CA LEU A 174 -17.39 29.20 14.48
C LEU A 174 -17.53 28.16 15.61
N VAL A 175 -17.34 26.87 15.32
CA VAL A 175 -17.29 25.80 16.34
C VAL A 175 -16.07 25.97 17.27
N GLU A 176 -14.88 26.28 16.72
CA GLU A 176 -13.66 26.60 17.49
C GLU A 176 -13.89 27.75 18.46
N ALA A 177 -14.49 28.85 17.96
CA ALA A 177 -14.87 30.01 18.75
C ALA A 177 -15.83 29.63 19.89
N CYS A 178 -16.91 28.91 19.60
CA CYS A 178 -17.91 28.52 20.58
C CYS A 178 -17.32 27.59 21.67
N LEU A 179 -16.56 26.58 21.27
CA LEU A 179 -15.87 25.68 22.19
C LEU A 179 -14.78 26.40 23.00
N ALA A 180 -14.10 27.40 22.42
CA ALA A 180 -13.09 28.19 23.13
C ALA A 180 -13.70 29.05 24.23
N ILE A 181 -14.89 29.64 24.01
CA ILE A 181 -15.65 30.33 25.05
C ILE A 181 -15.95 29.36 26.19
N LYS A 182 -16.59 28.23 25.89
CA LYS A 182 -16.97 27.25 26.93
C LYS A 182 -15.76 26.66 27.66
N LEU A 183 -14.63 26.48 26.98
CA LEU A 183 -13.40 25.97 27.60
C LEU A 183 -12.80 27.02 28.54
N SER A 184 -12.86 28.30 28.16
CA SER A 184 -12.44 29.44 28.99
C SER A 184 -13.32 29.64 30.22
N ASP A 185 -14.61 29.32 30.14
CA ASP A 185 -15.52 29.41 31.29
C ASP A 185 -15.28 28.27 32.29
N LYS A 186 -14.83 27.10 31.80
CA LYS A 186 -14.60 25.91 32.63
C LYS A 186 -13.22 25.86 33.28
N HIS A 187 -12.20 26.42 32.63
CA HIS A 187 -10.81 26.30 33.07
C HIS A 187 -10.11 27.67 33.14
N GLY A 188 -9.29 27.86 34.19
CA GLY A 188 -8.49 29.07 34.35
C GLY A 188 -7.39 29.22 33.27
N LYS A 189 -6.93 30.46 33.06
CA LYS A 189 -5.92 30.83 32.04
C LYS A 189 -4.62 30.02 32.13
N ASN A 190 -4.12 29.76 33.34
CA ASN A 190 -2.90 28.97 33.53
C ASN A 190 -3.07 27.51 33.10
N TRP A 191 -4.25 26.93 33.32
CA TRP A 191 -4.56 25.59 32.85
C TRP A 191 -4.60 25.55 31.32
N ILE A 192 -5.23 26.54 30.68
CA ILE A 192 -5.31 26.65 29.21
C ILE A 192 -3.91 26.79 28.62
N LEU A 193 -3.09 27.69 29.17
CA LEU A 193 -1.74 27.95 28.69
C LEU A 193 -0.83 26.71 28.84
N ALA A 194 -0.88 26.04 29.99
CA ALA A 194 -0.15 24.79 30.20
C ALA A 194 -0.59 23.69 29.23
N ASN A 195 -1.89 23.50 29.05
CA ASN A 195 -2.41 22.49 28.13
C ASN A 195 -2.07 22.82 26.68
N TYR A 196 -2.11 24.09 26.28
CA TYR A 196 -1.66 24.52 24.95
C TYR A 196 -0.20 24.17 24.71
N MET A 197 0.71 24.57 25.61
CA MET A 197 2.13 24.28 25.49
C MET A 197 2.47 22.81 25.58
N ASN A 198 1.64 21.97 26.22
CA ASN A 198 1.79 20.52 26.20
C ASN A 198 1.16 19.84 24.97
N THR A 199 0.37 20.57 24.19
CA THR A 199 -0.47 20.03 23.11
C THR A 199 0.07 20.38 21.72
N VAL A 200 0.63 21.58 21.57
CA VAL A 200 1.06 22.14 20.29
C VAL A 200 2.26 21.38 19.70
N TYR A 201 2.33 21.34 18.37
CA TYR A 201 3.43 20.69 17.65
C TYR A 201 4.60 21.65 17.47
N TYR A 202 5.79 21.26 17.93
CA TYR A 202 7.01 22.07 17.84
C TYR A 202 7.93 21.65 16.69
N GLY A 203 7.62 20.57 15.95
CA GLY A 203 8.48 20.03 14.89
C GLY A 203 9.26 18.79 15.35
N ASN A 204 9.88 18.07 14.42
CA ASN A 204 10.68 16.87 14.69
C ASN A 204 10.01 15.83 15.62
N HIS A 205 8.71 15.58 15.42
CA HIS A 205 7.92 14.65 16.24
C HIS A 205 7.80 15.04 17.73
N ALA A 206 8.09 16.30 18.08
CA ALA A 206 7.88 16.85 19.41
C ALA A 206 6.51 17.54 19.51
N TYR A 207 5.56 16.93 20.24
CA TYR A 207 4.35 17.62 20.68
C TYR A 207 4.47 17.94 22.17
N GLY A 208 4.20 19.18 22.53
CA GLY A 208 4.41 19.64 23.88
C GLY A 208 5.85 20.07 24.19
N VAL A 209 5.97 21.00 25.14
CA VAL A 209 7.22 21.70 25.44
C VAL A 209 8.30 20.80 26.02
N GLU A 210 7.99 19.81 26.86
CA GLU A 210 9.00 18.89 27.41
C GLU A 210 9.64 18.05 26.30
N ALA A 211 8.82 17.51 25.39
CA ALA A 211 9.33 16.79 24.23
C ALA A 211 10.20 17.71 23.36
N ALA A 212 9.80 18.97 23.15
CA ALA A 212 10.58 19.93 22.38
C ALA A 212 11.92 20.27 23.05
N ALA A 213 11.92 20.49 24.37
CA ALA A 213 13.14 20.78 25.14
C ALA A 213 14.14 19.60 25.06
N GLN A 214 13.66 18.37 25.15
CA GLN A 214 14.49 17.17 25.00
C GLN A 214 14.98 17.01 23.56
N THR A 215 14.12 17.21 22.57
CA THR A 215 14.45 17.07 21.15
C THR A 215 15.50 18.08 20.69
N TYR A 216 15.33 19.37 21.04
CA TYR A 216 16.20 20.43 20.54
C TYR A 216 17.40 20.72 21.43
N PHE A 217 17.30 20.47 22.74
CA PHE A 217 18.32 20.87 23.71
C PHE A 217 18.77 19.78 24.68
N SER A 218 18.22 18.56 24.62
CA SER A 218 18.49 17.48 25.57
C SER A 218 18.38 17.93 27.03
N ARG A 219 17.37 18.76 27.33
CA ARG A 219 17.13 19.38 28.64
C ARG A 219 15.65 19.30 29.01
N ARG A 220 15.38 19.37 30.31
CA ARG A 220 14.01 19.53 30.83
C ARG A 220 13.45 20.92 30.51
N ALA A 221 12.16 21.04 30.28
CA ALA A 221 11.47 22.31 29.99
C ALA A 221 11.66 23.36 31.10
N SER A 222 11.78 22.94 32.36
CA SER A 222 12.11 23.80 33.52
C SER A 222 13.48 24.47 33.44
N LYS A 223 14.39 23.98 32.60
CA LYS A 223 15.78 24.46 32.48
C LYS A 223 16.06 25.21 31.18
N LEU A 224 15.01 25.60 30.44
CA LEU A 224 15.14 26.41 29.23
C LEU A 224 15.53 27.85 29.58
N SER A 225 16.54 28.38 28.90
CA SER A 225 16.90 29.80 28.98
C SER A 225 15.93 30.69 28.19
N LEU A 226 16.03 32.02 28.36
CA LEU A 226 15.24 33.00 27.59
C LEU A 226 15.32 32.73 26.07
N LEU A 227 16.53 32.56 25.52
CA LEU A 227 16.71 32.35 24.08
C LEU A 227 16.14 31.00 23.60
N GLN A 228 16.27 29.96 24.42
CA GLN A 228 15.72 28.63 24.11
C GLN A 228 14.19 28.65 24.17
N SER A 229 13.61 29.30 25.18
CA SER A 229 12.17 29.51 25.29
C SER A 229 11.63 30.35 24.14
N ALA A 230 12.31 31.43 23.76
CA ALA A 230 11.94 32.26 22.61
C ALA A 230 11.98 31.46 21.30
N LEU A 231 13.00 30.60 21.11
CA LEU A 231 13.07 29.73 19.95
C LEU A 231 11.88 28.77 19.92
N LEU A 232 11.66 28.00 20.99
CA LEU A 232 10.58 27.02 21.03
C LEU A 232 9.20 27.69 20.90
N ALA A 233 8.97 28.83 21.53
CA ALA A 233 7.70 29.56 21.41
C ALA A 233 7.41 30.04 19.98
N GLY A 234 8.44 30.26 19.16
CA GLY A 234 8.30 30.67 17.77
C GLY A 234 7.98 29.54 16.79
N LEU A 235 8.31 28.28 17.13
CA LEU A 235 8.16 27.12 16.23
C LEU A 235 6.71 26.77 15.85
N PRO A 236 5.71 26.79 16.76
CA PRO A 236 4.33 26.39 16.48
C PRO A 236 3.68 26.99 15.24
N GLN A 237 4.04 28.22 14.87
CA GLN A 237 3.49 28.92 13.71
C GLN A 237 3.74 28.15 12.40
N ALA A 238 4.95 27.65 12.21
CA ALA A 238 5.34 26.86 11.03
C ALA A 238 6.53 25.94 11.36
N PRO A 239 6.32 24.82 12.08
CA PRO A 239 7.40 24.01 12.64
C PRO A 239 8.40 23.47 11.61
N SER A 240 7.95 23.19 10.39
CA SER A 240 8.82 22.70 9.30
C SER A 240 9.66 23.82 8.67
N ILE A 241 9.15 25.05 8.64
CA ILE A 241 9.85 26.22 8.06
C ILE A 241 10.92 26.71 9.02
N TYR A 242 10.58 26.78 10.31
CA TYR A 242 11.46 27.26 11.37
C TYR A 242 12.24 26.13 12.06
N ASP A 243 12.32 24.94 11.45
CA ASP A 243 13.04 23.79 12.01
C ASP A 243 14.54 24.15 12.18
N PRO A 244 15.05 24.30 13.41
CA PRO A 244 16.40 24.77 13.64
C PRO A 244 17.49 23.76 13.21
N PHE A 245 17.15 22.48 13.00
CA PHE A 245 18.10 21.50 12.44
C PHE A 245 18.24 21.61 10.92
N LYS A 246 17.24 22.15 10.23
CA LYS A 246 17.21 22.23 8.76
C LYS A 246 17.39 23.66 8.25
N ASN A 247 16.83 24.63 8.95
CA ASN A 247 16.77 26.04 8.58
C ASN A 247 17.17 26.94 9.77
N PRO A 248 18.44 26.92 10.20
CA PRO A 248 18.88 27.65 11.39
C PRO A 248 18.68 29.16 11.27
N GLU A 249 18.90 29.75 10.09
CA GLU A 249 18.73 31.20 9.85
C GLU A 249 17.28 31.64 10.07
N ARG A 250 16.30 30.95 9.45
CA ARG A 250 14.87 31.25 9.65
C ARG A 250 14.43 31.03 11.10
N ALA A 251 15.02 30.04 11.78
CA ALA A 251 14.75 29.79 13.18
C ALA A 251 15.28 30.92 14.09
N ILE A 252 16.45 31.49 13.76
CA ILE A 252 17.03 32.67 14.42
C ILE A 252 16.13 33.89 14.21
N GLU A 253 15.70 34.17 12.98
CA GLU A 253 14.78 35.26 12.66
C GLU A 253 13.49 35.14 13.49
N ARG A 254 12.89 33.95 13.47
CA ARG A 254 11.65 33.70 14.21
C ARG A 254 11.82 33.82 15.72
N ARG A 255 12.93 33.34 16.29
CA ARG A 255 13.27 33.55 17.70
C ARG A 255 13.40 35.05 18.02
N ASN A 256 14.02 35.82 17.13
CA ASN A 256 14.21 37.25 17.32
C ASN A 256 12.88 38.03 17.26
N ASP A 257 11.92 37.59 16.45
CA ASP A 257 10.54 38.11 16.49
C ASP A 257 9.91 37.90 17.87
N VAL A 258 10.12 36.72 18.48
CA VAL A 258 9.62 36.42 19.83
C VAL A 258 10.29 37.30 20.89
N LEU A 259 11.61 37.52 20.79
CA LEU A 259 12.32 38.45 21.67
C LEU A 259 11.81 39.88 21.53
N LYS A 260 11.54 40.33 20.30
CA LYS A 260 10.94 41.64 20.03
C LYS A 260 9.55 41.76 20.64
N ALA A 261 8.74 40.70 20.55
CA ALA A 261 7.42 40.66 21.16
C ALA A 261 7.49 40.73 22.69
N LEU A 262 8.42 40.00 23.31
CA LEU A 262 8.68 40.07 24.77
C LEU A 262 9.09 41.48 25.20
N TYR A 263 9.96 42.15 24.45
CA TYR A 263 10.36 43.53 24.74
C TYR A 263 9.17 44.49 24.61
N ALA A 264 8.39 44.39 23.52
CA ALA A 264 7.21 45.24 23.30
C ALA A 264 6.12 45.04 24.37
N ASN A 265 6.12 43.89 25.05
CA ASN A 265 5.24 43.58 26.17
C ASN A 265 5.80 44.00 27.54
N GLY A 266 7.04 44.48 27.61
CA GLY A 266 7.72 44.85 28.85
C GLY A 266 8.27 43.68 29.65
N ASP A 267 8.31 42.46 29.09
CA ASP A 267 8.78 41.26 29.79
C ASP A 267 10.31 41.16 29.89
N ILE A 268 11.03 41.86 29.01
CA ILE A 268 12.49 41.93 28.99
C ILE A 268 12.95 43.38 28.75
N SER A 269 14.17 43.72 29.20
CA SER A 269 14.78 45.02 28.93
C SER A 269 15.22 45.15 27.47
N TYR A 270 15.42 46.40 27.00
CA TYR A 270 15.99 46.65 25.67
C TYR A 270 17.38 46.02 25.50
N ALA A 271 18.20 46.02 26.56
CA ALA A 271 19.50 45.37 26.56
C ALA A 271 19.39 43.85 26.29
N ASN A 272 18.49 43.15 27.00
CA ASN A 272 18.26 41.72 26.79
C ASN A 272 17.79 41.40 25.35
N TYR A 273 16.93 42.25 24.78
CA TYR A 273 16.47 42.11 23.39
C TYR A 273 17.64 42.28 22.40
N GLN A 274 18.44 43.33 22.55
CA GLN A 274 19.57 43.63 21.68
C GLN A 274 20.65 42.56 21.75
N GLU A 275 21.07 42.17 22.96
CA GLU A 275 22.08 41.13 23.14
C GLU A 275 21.58 39.78 22.64
N GLY A 276 20.35 39.39 22.99
CA GLY A 276 19.75 38.13 22.55
C GLY A 276 19.58 38.04 21.03
N SER A 277 19.26 39.15 20.36
CA SER A 277 19.08 39.18 18.90
C SER A 277 20.38 39.01 18.12
N LYS A 278 21.53 39.36 18.73
CA LYS A 278 22.87 39.20 18.14
C LYS A 278 23.40 37.77 18.22
N VAL A 279 22.83 36.92 19.08
CA VAL A 279 23.29 35.53 19.25
C VAL A 279 22.89 34.69 18.04
N THR A 280 23.84 34.30 17.20
CA THR A 280 23.59 33.45 16.03
C THR A 280 23.65 31.96 16.36
N ASP A 281 24.37 31.56 17.42
CA ASP A 281 24.35 30.17 17.86
C ASP A 281 23.05 29.82 18.59
N LEU A 282 22.28 28.88 18.04
CA LEU A 282 21.06 28.37 18.65
C LEU A 282 21.33 27.44 19.84
N HIS A 283 22.59 27.02 20.06
CA HIS A 283 23.02 26.09 21.10
C HIS A 283 22.21 24.79 21.12
N LEU A 284 21.88 24.27 19.92
CA LEU A 284 21.12 23.03 19.78
C LEU A 284 21.93 21.84 20.32
N ARG A 285 21.25 20.95 21.01
CA ARG A 285 21.79 19.66 21.47
C ARG A 285 20.76 18.57 21.13
N PRO A 286 20.81 18.01 19.92
CA PRO A 286 19.80 17.06 19.45
C PRO A 286 19.61 15.89 20.41
N GLY A 287 18.39 15.74 20.91
CA GLY A 287 18.02 14.62 21.78
C GLY A 287 18.10 13.30 21.04
N ARG A 288 18.80 12.31 21.60
CA ARG A 288 18.90 10.94 21.05
C ARG A 288 17.85 9.97 21.59
N ILE A 289 17.10 10.39 22.61
CA ILE A 289 16.15 9.53 23.36
C ILE A 289 15.03 8.99 22.47
N TYR A 290 14.55 9.77 21.50
CA TYR A 290 13.42 9.40 20.64
C TYR A 290 13.80 8.91 19.24
N SER A 291 15.08 9.02 18.86
CA SER A 291 15.58 8.72 17.52
C SER A 291 16.53 7.51 17.48
N ARG A 292 17.11 7.11 18.61
CA ARG A 292 18.07 6.00 18.68
C ARG A 292 17.40 4.72 19.19
N ILE A 293 17.30 3.73 18.30
CA ILE A 293 16.97 2.34 18.67
C ILE A 293 18.29 1.58 18.85
N ARG A 294 18.47 0.97 20.03
CA ARG A 294 19.50 -0.01 20.33
C ARG A 294 18.93 -1.41 20.11
N GLU A 295 19.78 -2.34 19.71
CA GLU A 295 19.39 -3.74 19.42
C GLU A 295 18.19 -3.84 18.47
N PRO A 296 18.28 -3.30 17.23
CA PRO A 296 17.13 -3.13 16.35
C PRO A 296 16.37 -4.44 16.03
N TYR A 297 17.07 -5.57 15.93
CA TYR A 297 16.47 -6.89 15.74
C TYR A 297 15.55 -7.25 16.92
N PHE A 298 16.09 -7.23 18.13
CA PHE A 298 15.29 -7.51 19.34
C PHE A 298 14.20 -6.46 19.58
N PHE A 299 14.48 -5.18 19.36
CA PHE A 299 13.50 -4.10 19.50
C PHE A 299 12.31 -4.30 18.56
N SER A 300 12.56 -4.67 17.29
CA SER A 300 11.51 -4.96 16.32
C SER A 300 10.66 -6.17 16.75
N TYR A 301 11.31 -7.23 17.25
CA TYR A 301 10.62 -8.42 17.75
C TYR A 301 9.71 -8.10 18.95
N VAL A 302 10.20 -7.34 19.92
CA VAL A 302 9.39 -6.89 21.07
C VAL A 302 8.21 -6.03 20.63
N ARG A 303 8.43 -5.11 19.68
CA ARG A 303 7.35 -4.29 19.12
C ARG A 303 6.26 -5.16 18.49
N ASP A 304 6.64 -6.18 17.72
CA ASP A 304 5.69 -7.05 17.04
C ASP A 304 4.90 -7.91 18.04
N GLU A 305 5.54 -8.39 19.12
CA GLU A 305 4.87 -9.08 20.24
C GLU A 305 3.87 -8.17 20.99
N LEU A 306 4.23 -6.90 21.22
CA LEU A 306 3.32 -5.92 21.81
C LEU A 306 2.11 -5.66 20.89
N ILE A 307 2.33 -5.56 19.57
CA ILE A 307 1.26 -5.35 18.59
C ILE A 307 0.34 -6.58 18.56
N LYS A 308 0.90 -7.79 18.58
CA LYS A 308 0.15 -9.04 18.61
C LYS A 308 -0.75 -9.14 19.85
N ARG A 309 -0.26 -8.68 21.02
CA ARG A 309 -1.01 -8.75 22.28
C ARG A 309 -2.01 -7.61 22.48
N TYR A 310 -1.64 -6.37 22.15
CA TYR A 310 -2.42 -5.17 22.49
C TYR A 310 -3.03 -4.46 21.28
N GLY A 311 -2.70 -4.86 20.06
CA GLY A 311 -3.10 -4.20 18.82
C GLY A 311 -2.22 -2.99 18.47
N ALA A 312 -2.06 -2.73 17.17
CA ALA A 312 -1.22 -1.64 16.67
C ALA A 312 -1.66 -0.26 17.17
N ALA A 313 -2.97 -0.03 17.29
CA ALA A 313 -3.53 1.23 17.79
C ALA A 313 -3.11 1.51 19.25
N THR A 314 -3.14 0.51 20.13
CA THR A 314 -2.74 0.66 21.54
C THR A 314 -1.25 0.94 21.65
N VAL A 315 -0.43 0.17 20.93
CA VAL A 315 1.04 0.33 20.93
C VAL A 315 1.46 1.71 20.37
N ARG A 316 0.76 2.21 19.34
CA ARG A 316 0.98 3.54 18.74
C ARG A 316 0.37 4.70 19.55
N SER A 317 -0.69 4.46 20.31
CA SER A 317 -1.22 5.43 21.28
C SER A 317 -0.23 5.62 22.44
N GLY A 318 0.50 4.56 22.76
CA GLY A 318 1.72 4.55 23.53
C GLY A 318 1.55 4.72 25.04
N GLY A 319 2.61 5.13 25.72
CA GLY A 319 2.70 5.25 27.19
C GLY A 319 3.03 3.96 27.91
N LEU A 320 3.51 2.95 27.18
CA LEU A 320 3.96 1.68 27.77
C LEU A 320 5.39 1.80 28.28
N LYS A 321 5.69 1.24 29.45
CA LYS A 321 7.07 0.91 29.86
C LYS A 321 7.24 -0.60 29.79
N VAL A 322 8.09 -1.05 28.87
CA VAL A 322 8.26 -2.46 28.52
C VAL A 322 9.63 -2.92 29.00
N TYR A 323 9.64 -3.89 29.90
CA TYR A 323 10.86 -4.50 30.43
C TYR A 323 11.06 -5.85 29.75
N THR A 324 12.28 -6.12 29.32
CA THR A 324 12.61 -7.24 28.43
C THR A 324 13.66 -8.16 29.02
N THR A 325 13.91 -9.28 28.35
CA THR A 325 14.84 -10.33 28.78
C THR A 325 16.26 -10.18 28.23
N ILE A 326 16.48 -9.26 27.27
CA ILE A 326 17.77 -9.12 26.58
C ILE A 326 18.86 -8.65 27.52
N ASP A 327 20.02 -9.32 27.47
CA ASP A 327 21.22 -8.96 28.23
C ASP A 327 22.17 -8.13 27.35
N PRO A 328 22.38 -6.84 27.64
CA PRO A 328 23.26 -6.00 26.83
C PRO A 328 24.72 -6.45 26.80
N ARG A 329 25.22 -7.15 27.83
CA ARG A 329 26.57 -7.72 27.84
C ARG A 329 26.65 -8.85 26.80
N MET A 330 25.69 -9.76 26.81
CA MET A 330 25.65 -10.87 25.85
C MET A 330 25.40 -10.38 24.41
N GLN A 331 24.59 -9.33 24.20
CA GLN A 331 24.44 -8.70 22.88
C GLN A 331 25.76 -8.14 22.32
N ARG A 332 26.56 -7.49 23.17
CA ARG A 332 27.89 -7.00 22.78
C ARG A 332 28.83 -8.16 22.48
N ALA A 333 28.82 -9.22 23.29
CA ALA A 333 29.62 -10.42 23.07
C ALA A 333 29.30 -11.06 21.71
N ALA A 334 28.02 -11.24 21.38
CA ALA A 334 27.60 -11.81 20.11
C ALA A 334 27.99 -10.93 18.91
N THR A 335 27.75 -9.62 19.02
CA THR A 335 28.13 -8.68 17.95
C THR A 335 29.64 -8.67 17.73
N LYS A 336 30.43 -8.75 18.81
CA LYS A 336 31.89 -8.84 18.75
C LYS A 336 32.34 -10.16 18.12
N ALA A 337 31.81 -11.30 18.56
CA ALA A 337 32.12 -12.61 18.01
C ALA A 337 31.89 -12.67 16.49
N ILE A 338 30.77 -12.12 16.02
CA ILE A 338 30.49 -12.05 14.57
C ILE A 338 31.51 -11.14 13.86
N LYS A 339 31.73 -9.92 14.36
CA LYS A 339 32.62 -8.94 13.71
C LYS A 339 34.08 -9.35 13.70
N ASP A 340 34.54 -10.06 14.72
CA ASP A 340 35.92 -10.54 14.79
C ASP A 340 36.15 -11.74 13.86
N THR A 341 35.09 -12.50 13.58
CA THR A 341 35.15 -13.65 12.66
C THR A 341 34.94 -13.24 11.19
N LEU A 342 34.02 -12.31 10.94
CA LEU A 342 33.61 -11.81 9.62
C LEU A 342 33.83 -10.29 9.57
N TYR A 343 35.09 -9.91 9.32
CA TYR A 343 35.57 -8.53 9.47
C TYR A 343 35.70 -7.76 8.16
N TYR A 344 35.61 -8.40 6.98
CA TYR A 344 35.60 -7.68 5.70
C TYR A 344 34.19 -7.22 5.34
N ASP A 345 34.08 -6.06 4.70
CA ASP A 345 32.79 -5.45 4.35
C ASP A 345 31.94 -6.27 3.37
N ASN A 346 32.55 -7.20 2.63
CA ASN A 346 31.89 -8.09 1.68
C ASN A 346 31.61 -9.49 2.24
N ASP A 347 31.92 -9.75 3.50
CA ASP A 347 31.65 -11.04 4.15
C ASP A 347 30.14 -11.34 4.20
N PRO A 348 29.77 -12.63 4.30
CA PRO A 348 28.39 -13.03 4.53
C PRO A 348 27.85 -12.43 5.84
N ALA A 349 26.53 -12.33 5.94
CA ALA A 349 25.91 -11.94 7.19
C ALA A 349 25.93 -13.12 8.18
N SER A 350 25.84 -12.80 9.47
CA SER A 350 25.59 -13.81 10.50
C SER A 350 24.47 -13.36 11.44
N ALA A 351 23.66 -14.31 11.88
CA ALA A 351 22.62 -14.11 12.89
C ALA A 351 22.85 -15.03 14.08
N LEU A 352 22.66 -14.52 15.29
CA LEU A 352 22.83 -15.25 16.54
C LEU A 352 21.65 -14.99 17.46
N VAL A 353 21.02 -16.09 17.92
CA VAL A 353 19.97 -16.06 18.96
C VAL A 353 20.41 -16.95 20.11
N ALA A 354 20.31 -16.43 21.34
CA ALA A 354 20.58 -17.20 22.55
C ALA A 354 19.41 -17.20 23.52
N ILE A 355 19.08 -18.38 24.07
CA ILE A 355 17.93 -18.63 24.94
C ILE A 355 18.39 -19.33 26.22
N ASP A 356 17.88 -18.89 27.37
CA ASP A 356 18.01 -19.63 28.64
C ASP A 356 17.05 -20.85 28.62
N PRO A 357 17.56 -22.10 28.59
CA PRO A 357 16.74 -23.31 28.51
C PRO A 357 15.71 -23.45 29.63
N ARG A 358 16.01 -22.89 30.81
CA ARG A 358 15.21 -23.05 32.02
C ARG A 358 13.98 -22.17 32.02
N THR A 359 13.98 -21.08 31.25
CA THR A 359 12.91 -20.07 31.28
C THR A 359 12.37 -19.70 29.91
N GLY A 360 13.04 -20.09 28.82
CA GLY A 360 12.75 -19.60 27.47
C GLY A 360 13.18 -18.15 27.26
N ALA A 361 13.89 -17.52 28.20
CA ALA A 361 14.24 -16.10 28.09
C ALA A 361 15.25 -15.88 26.95
N ILE A 362 14.89 -15.02 26.00
CA ILE A 362 15.79 -14.60 24.92
C ILE A 362 16.83 -13.64 25.51
N LYS A 363 18.08 -14.11 25.64
CA LYS A 363 19.19 -13.34 26.20
C LYS A 363 19.93 -12.53 25.15
N THR A 364 19.95 -13.04 23.92
CA THR A 364 20.63 -12.43 22.77
C THR A 364 19.79 -12.61 21.51
N MET A 365 19.68 -11.57 20.69
CA MET A 365 19.05 -11.63 19.36
C MET A 365 19.67 -10.54 18.50
N THR A 366 20.62 -10.91 17.66
CA THR A 366 21.32 -9.96 16.80
C THR A 366 21.64 -10.60 15.45
N ALA A 367 21.88 -9.74 14.47
CA ALA A 367 22.53 -10.11 13.24
C ALA A 367 23.47 -8.98 12.81
N VAL A 368 24.56 -9.35 12.16
CA VAL A 368 25.51 -8.40 11.59
C VAL A 368 25.62 -8.71 10.10
N THR A 369 25.51 -7.66 9.29
CA THR A 369 25.87 -7.70 7.88
C THR A 369 27.06 -6.77 7.72
N PRO A 370 28.28 -7.31 7.57
CA PRO A 370 29.47 -6.50 7.34
C PRO A 370 29.27 -5.49 6.19
N GLY A 371 29.93 -4.33 6.29
CA GLY A 371 29.81 -3.25 5.30
C GLY A 371 28.44 -2.55 5.18
N ARG A 372 27.40 -2.98 5.93
CA ARG A 372 26.05 -2.42 5.81
C ARG A 372 25.46 -2.02 7.15
N ALA A 373 24.97 -0.78 7.22
CA ALA A 373 24.19 -0.29 8.35
C ALA A 373 22.69 -0.44 8.08
N GLY A 374 22.01 -1.20 8.94
CA GLY A 374 20.57 -1.30 8.94
C GLY A 374 20.01 -2.39 8.03
N ASN A 375 19.11 -3.19 8.59
CA ASN A 375 18.36 -4.20 7.88
C ASN A 375 16.89 -4.02 8.30
N GLN A 376 15.97 -3.83 7.34
CA GLN A 376 14.54 -3.71 7.66
C GLN A 376 13.92 -5.07 7.99
N PHE A 377 14.57 -6.16 7.58
CA PHE A 377 14.13 -7.54 7.80
C PHE A 377 14.86 -8.18 8.99
N ASN A 378 14.12 -8.82 9.90
CA ASN A 378 14.71 -9.41 11.10
C ASN A 378 15.30 -10.79 10.82
N LEU A 379 16.58 -10.85 10.46
CA LEU A 379 17.27 -12.10 10.14
C LEU A 379 17.25 -13.14 11.26
N ALA A 380 17.21 -12.71 12.52
CA ALA A 380 17.25 -13.61 13.66
C ALA A 380 15.90 -14.32 13.93
N ALA A 381 14.77 -13.65 13.64
CA ALA A 381 13.43 -14.16 13.97
C ALA A 381 12.54 -14.45 12.75
N GLN A 382 12.81 -13.86 11.58
CA GLN A 382 11.94 -13.92 10.40
C GLN A 382 12.59 -14.61 9.20
N ALA A 383 13.94 -14.62 9.09
CA ALA A 383 14.60 -15.31 7.99
C ALA A 383 14.31 -16.81 8.05
N ARG A 384 13.88 -17.38 6.92
CA ARG A 384 13.80 -18.83 6.74
C ARG A 384 14.96 -19.26 5.89
N ARG A 385 15.89 -19.99 6.49
CA ARG A 385 17.14 -20.44 5.90
C ARG A 385 17.25 -21.95 6.08
N GLN A 386 17.76 -22.65 5.08
CA GLN A 386 17.84 -24.11 5.14
C GLN A 386 18.78 -24.49 6.27
N ALA A 387 18.30 -25.23 7.26
CA ALA A 387 19.08 -25.61 8.45
C ALA A 387 20.25 -26.55 8.11
N GLY A 388 20.13 -27.26 6.99
CA GLY A 388 21.05 -28.33 6.64
C GLY A 388 21.11 -29.40 7.75
N SER A 389 22.30 -29.95 7.96
CA SER A 389 22.51 -31.05 8.92
C SER A 389 22.21 -30.74 10.40
N THR A 390 21.95 -29.50 10.83
CA THR A 390 21.46 -29.26 12.20
C THR A 390 20.07 -29.83 12.43
N PHE A 391 19.29 -30.05 11.36
CA PHE A 391 17.96 -30.67 11.45
C PHE A 391 18.01 -32.16 11.85
N LYS A 392 19.16 -32.82 11.67
CA LYS A 392 19.38 -34.23 12.05
C LYS A 392 19.16 -34.48 13.53
N ALA A 393 19.37 -33.48 14.40
CA ALA A 393 19.06 -33.61 15.83
C ALA A 393 17.58 -33.95 16.08
N PHE A 394 16.66 -33.48 15.24
CA PHE A 394 15.23 -33.80 15.36
C PHE A 394 14.91 -35.21 14.86
N VAL A 395 15.61 -35.68 13.82
CA VAL A 395 15.52 -37.06 13.35
C VAL A 395 16.04 -38.02 14.44
N LEU A 396 17.19 -37.70 15.04
CA LEU A 396 17.77 -38.45 16.16
C LEU A 396 16.81 -38.49 17.35
N THR A 397 16.28 -37.34 17.76
CA THR A 397 15.31 -37.25 18.86
C THR A 397 14.06 -38.07 18.57
N GLN A 398 13.57 -38.05 17.32
CA GLN A 398 12.43 -38.85 16.91
C GLN A 398 12.74 -40.36 16.95
N ALA A 399 13.94 -40.79 16.54
CA ALA A 399 14.37 -42.18 16.62
C ALA A 399 14.44 -42.67 18.08
N VAL A 400 15.18 -41.96 18.92
CA VAL A 400 15.35 -42.29 20.35
C VAL A 400 13.99 -42.29 21.06
N SER A 401 13.09 -41.35 20.75
CA SER A 401 11.74 -41.31 21.32
C SER A 401 10.85 -42.51 20.96
N GLN A 402 11.19 -43.26 19.91
CA GLN A 402 10.53 -44.51 19.53
C GLN A 402 11.23 -45.74 20.12
N GLY A 403 12.20 -45.56 21.03
CA GLY A 403 12.98 -46.64 21.60
C GLY A 403 14.01 -47.25 20.64
N ILE A 404 14.40 -46.55 19.58
CA ILE A 404 15.48 -47.00 18.69
C ILE A 404 16.82 -46.66 19.36
N ASN A 405 17.59 -47.69 19.71
CA ASN A 405 18.91 -47.52 20.33
C ASN A 405 19.94 -47.05 19.30
N PRO A 406 20.49 -45.82 19.44
CA PRO A 406 21.34 -45.23 18.42
C PRO A 406 22.73 -45.88 18.33
N ASP A 407 23.17 -46.59 19.37
CA ASP A 407 24.47 -47.29 19.41
C ASP A 407 24.39 -48.68 18.76
N THR A 408 23.23 -49.34 18.84
CA THR A 408 23.05 -50.72 18.32
C THR A 408 22.26 -50.81 17.01
N THR A 409 21.62 -49.72 16.56
CA THR A 409 20.93 -49.68 15.26
C THR A 409 21.90 -49.19 14.17
N TYR A 410 22.11 -50.04 13.16
CA TYR A 410 23.05 -49.79 12.07
C TYR A 410 22.34 -49.50 10.75
N TYR A 411 22.93 -48.61 9.97
CA TYR A 411 22.54 -48.30 8.59
C TYR A 411 23.76 -48.35 7.69
N LEU A 412 23.52 -48.57 6.39
CA LEU A 412 24.56 -48.46 5.38
C LEU A 412 24.84 -46.98 5.03
N SER A 413 26.08 -46.54 5.30
CA SER A 413 26.68 -45.36 4.70
C SER A 413 27.12 -45.70 3.27
N ALA A 414 26.33 -45.25 2.29
CA ALA A 414 26.54 -45.41 0.86
C ALA A 414 25.57 -44.48 0.10
N PRO A 415 25.85 -44.07 -1.16
CA PRO A 415 24.89 -43.30 -1.96
C PRO A 415 23.48 -43.89 -1.90
N LEU A 416 22.47 -43.04 -1.82
CA LEU A 416 21.06 -43.45 -1.82
C LEU A 416 20.38 -42.86 -3.04
N HIS A 417 19.77 -43.72 -3.84
CA HIS A 417 18.83 -43.33 -4.88
C HIS A 417 17.41 -43.64 -4.40
N TYR A 418 16.58 -42.61 -4.24
CA TYR A 418 15.20 -42.77 -3.80
C TYR A 418 14.22 -42.23 -4.84
N GLN A 419 13.44 -43.13 -5.44
CA GLN A 419 12.39 -42.79 -6.41
C GLN A 419 11.15 -43.66 -6.14
N PRO A 420 10.19 -43.19 -5.33
CA PRO A 420 9.06 -44.02 -4.87
C PRO A 420 8.08 -44.37 -5.99
N ASN A 421 8.09 -43.65 -7.11
CA ASN A 421 7.41 -44.06 -8.33
C ASN A 421 8.17 -43.59 -9.59
N PRO A 422 8.05 -44.28 -10.74
CA PRO A 422 8.80 -43.95 -11.97
C PRO A 422 8.55 -42.54 -12.54
N TYR A 423 7.49 -41.88 -12.10
CA TYR A 423 7.10 -40.54 -12.53
C TYR A 423 7.48 -39.43 -11.54
N SER A 424 8.04 -39.79 -10.38
CA SER A 424 8.56 -38.84 -9.39
C SER A 424 10.01 -38.49 -9.71
N GLU A 425 10.43 -37.27 -9.39
CA GLU A 425 11.84 -36.91 -9.43
C GLU A 425 12.61 -37.80 -8.46
N ALA A 426 13.72 -38.36 -8.94
CA ALA A 426 14.62 -39.12 -8.09
C ALA A 426 15.31 -38.19 -7.10
N TRP A 427 15.45 -38.66 -5.86
CA TRP A 427 16.24 -38.02 -4.83
C TRP A 427 17.53 -38.81 -4.63
N ASP A 428 18.61 -38.27 -5.19
CA ASP A 428 19.96 -38.79 -5.02
C ASP A 428 20.64 -38.13 -3.83
N VAL A 429 21.01 -38.93 -2.83
CA VAL A 429 21.65 -38.48 -1.60
C VAL A 429 23.07 -38.97 -1.52
N GLN A 430 23.98 -38.04 -1.23
CA GLN A 430 25.40 -38.30 -1.06
C GLN A 430 25.90 -37.62 0.22
N THR A 431 27.00 -38.13 0.77
CA THR A 431 27.71 -37.46 1.87
C THR A 431 28.51 -36.28 1.34
N TYR A 432 28.68 -35.25 2.16
CA TYR A 432 29.41 -34.03 1.84
C TYR A 432 30.82 -34.25 1.25
N SER A 433 31.60 -35.18 1.80
CA SER A 433 32.96 -35.51 1.33
C SER A 433 33.01 -36.62 0.28
N HIS A 434 31.86 -37.15 -0.16
CA HIS A 434 31.75 -38.36 -0.98
C HIS A 434 32.51 -39.59 -0.41
N THR A 435 32.71 -39.63 0.91
CA THR A 435 33.35 -40.74 1.62
C THR A 435 32.33 -41.52 2.42
N TYR A 436 32.44 -42.85 2.40
CA TYR A 436 31.46 -43.75 3.01
C TYR A 436 32.15 -44.73 3.95
N VAL A 437 31.57 -44.93 5.13
CA VAL A 437 32.16 -45.79 6.19
C VAL A 437 31.53 -47.20 6.24
N GLY A 438 30.67 -47.52 5.27
CA GLY A 438 29.95 -48.80 5.25
C GLY A 438 28.90 -48.88 6.34
N SER A 439 28.75 -50.04 6.97
CA SER A 439 27.79 -50.21 8.08
C SER A 439 28.21 -49.39 9.30
N THR A 440 27.34 -48.51 9.78
CA THR A 440 27.63 -47.62 10.91
C THR A 440 26.41 -47.42 11.80
N SER A 441 26.63 -47.16 13.09
CA SER A 441 25.55 -46.88 14.04
C SER A 441 24.98 -45.47 13.83
N ILE A 442 23.76 -45.21 14.33
CA ILE A 442 23.16 -43.87 14.29
C ILE A 442 24.03 -42.87 15.07
N THR A 443 24.60 -43.27 16.20
CA THR A 443 25.54 -42.43 16.98
C THR A 443 26.73 -42.02 16.13
N HIS A 444 27.46 -42.98 15.56
CA HIS A 444 28.64 -42.68 14.75
C HIS A 444 28.28 -41.88 13.49
N ALA A 445 27.14 -42.18 12.84
CA ALA A 445 26.61 -41.39 11.72
C ALA A 445 26.27 -39.95 12.11
N THR A 446 25.90 -39.69 13.37
CA THR A 446 25.63 -38.34 13.89
C THR A 446 26.92 -37.53 14.01
N LEU A 447 27.98 -38.15 14.56
CA LEU A 447 29.32 -37.55 14.69
C LEU A 447 29.92 -37.21 13.33
N LEU A 448 29.80 -38.12 12.36
CA LEU A 448 30.22 -37.92 10.97
C LEU A 448 29.27 -37.01 10.17
N SER A 449 28.08 -36.75 10.70
CA SER A 449 27.01 -36.04 10.01
C SER A 449 26.66 -36.66 8.64
N ASP A 450 26.55 -37.99 8.57
CA ASP A 450 26.29 -38.74 7.33
C ASP A 450 24.88 -38.44 6.77
N ASN A 451 24.79 -37.94 5.54
CA ASN A 451 23.51 -37.62 4.89
C ASN A 451 22.73 -38.87 4.49
N THR A 452 23.43 -39.91 4.07
CA THR A 452 22.83 -41.11 3.48
C THR A 452 22.18 -41.98 4.55
N VAL A 453 22.78 -42.07 5.74
CA VAL A 453 22.18 -42.72 6.91
C VAL A 453 20.94 -41.95 7.38
N TYR A 454 21.03 -40.63 7.51
CA TYR A 454 19.90 -39.81 7.97
C TYR A 454 18.74 -39.71 6.97
N ALA A 455 19.02 -39.81 5.67
CA ALA A 455 17.98 -39.93 4.65
C ALA A 455 17.20 -41.25 4.82
N ARG A 456 17.91 -42.38 4.97
CA ARG A 456 17.31 -43.69 5.24
C ARG A 456 16.51 -43.70 6.54
N LEU A 457 17.09 -43.19 7.62
CA LEU A 457 16.41 -43.09 8.91
C LEU A 457 15.14 -42.22 8.83
N THR A 458 15.18 -41.11 8.08
CA THR A 458 13.99 -40.26 7.91
C THR A 458 12.89 -40.96 7.09
N LEU A 459 13.26 -41.76 6.10
CA LEU A 459 12.31 -42.59 5.35
C LEU A 459 11.63 -43.62 6.26
N ASP A 460 12.41 -44.30 7.11
CA ASP A 460 11.88 -45.32 8.03
C ASP A 460 11.00 -44.71 9.14
N LEU A 461 11.38 -43.56 9.69
CA LEU A 461 10.59 -42.86 10.72
C LEU A 461 9.33 -42.20 10.14
N GLY A 462 9.41 -41.71 8.90
CA GLY A 462 8.42 -40.87 8.24
C GLY A 462 8.65 -39.38 8.49
N ALA A 463 8.74 -38.60 7.40
CA ALA A 463 9.02 -37.15 7.43
C ALA A 463 8.00 -36.34 8.26
N GLU A 464 6.73 -36.76 8.28
CA GLU A 464 5.69 -36.12 9.08
C GLU A 464 5.95 -36.25 10.59
N LYS A 465 6.40 -37.43 11.06
CA LYS A 465 6.74 -37.63 12.48
C LYS A 465 7.96 -36.81 12.88
N VAL A 466 8.97 -36.74 12.00
CA VAL A 466 10.14 -35.87 12.21
C VAL A 466 9.71 -34.40 12.30
N ALA A 467 8.84 -33.93 11.41
CA ALA A 467 8.30 -32.57 11.47
C ALA A 467 7.49 -32.32 12.75
N ALA A 468 6.68 -33.30 13.18
CA ALA A 468 5.93 -33.22 14.43
C ALA A 468 6.86 -33.15 15.64
N MET A 469 7.97 -33.90 15.66
CA MET A 469 8.99 -33.81 16.70
C MET A 469 9.64 -32.43 16.73
N ALA A 470 10.09 -31.91 15.59
CA ALA A 470 10.66 -30.57 15.49
C ALA A 470 9.70 -29.48 16.00
N ASN A 471 8.41 -29.59 15.65
CA ASN A 471 7.36 -28.69 16.17
C ASN A 471 7.16 -28.82 17.69
N ARG A 472 7.16 -30.04 18.23
CA ARG A 472 7.09 -30.29 19.68
C ARG A 472 8.26 -29.66 20.42
N LEU A 473 9.46 -29.75 19.86
CA LEU A 473 10.67 -29.22 20.47
C LEU A 473 10.75 -27.69 20.43
N GLY A 474 10.14 -27.02 19.43
CA GLY A 474 10.06 -25.56 19.45
C GLY A 474 10.10 -24.87 18.11
N ILE A 475 10.18 -25.60 16.99
CA ILE A 475 10.08 -25.00 15.65
C ILE A 475 8.66 -24.45 15.43
N ARG A 476 8.57 -23.21 14.94
CA ARG A 476 7.31 -22.54 14.59
C ARG A 476 7.22 -22.20 13.09
N SER A 477 8.35 -22.18 12.39
CA SER A 477 8.36 -22.14 10.92
C SER A 477 7.61 -23.33 10.32
N SER A 478 6.93 -23.10 9.18
CA SER A 478 6.25 -24.19 8.46
C SER A 478 7.27 -25.18 7.90
N LEU A 479 7.14 -26.45 8.28
CA LEU A 479 7.97 -27.56 7.80
C LEU A 479 7.35 -28.32 6.63
N LYS A 480 6.36 -27.72 5.97
CA LYS A 480 5.76 -28.25 4.74
C LYS A 480 6.40 -27.59 3.53
N THR A 481 6.50 -28.31 2.42
CA THR A 481 6.84 -27.73 1.12
C THR A 481 5.77 -26.72 0.71
N ARG A 482 6.02 -25.99 -0.38
CA ARG A 482 5.07 -25.05 -0.94
C ARG A 482 3.73 -25.71 -1.30
N GLU A 483 3.77 -26.97 -1.69
CA GLU A 483 2.63 -27.82 -2.06
C GLU A 483 1.91 -28.41 -0.83
N GLY A 484 2.39 -28.10 0.40
CA GLY A 484 1.77 -28.53 1.65
C GLY A 484 2.15 -29.95 2.10
N ALA A 485 3.17 -30.55 1.48
CA ALA A 485 3.63 -31.91 1.79
C ALA A 485 4.81 -31.93 2.76
N TYR A 486 4.95 -33.03 3.51
CA TYR A 486 6.19 -33.37 4.22
C TYR A 486 7.05 -34.23 3.31
N VAL A 487 8.32 -33.85 3.12
CA VAL A 487 9.25 -34.56 2.23
C VAL A 487 10.41 -35.18 3.02
N PRO A 488 10.92 -36.37 2.64
CA PRO A 488 12.03 -37.02 3.33
C PRO A 488 13.31 -36.17 3.43
N SER A 489 13.56 -35.30 2.44
CA SER A 489 14.69 -34.37 2.48
C SER A 489 14.66 -33.39 3.65
N LEU A 490 13.52 -33.24 4.33
CA LEU A 490 13.40 -32.49 5.57
C LEU A 490 14.39 -32.96 6.63
N GLY A 491 14.66 -34.27 6.72
CA GLY A 491 15.64 -34.82 7.66
C GLY A 491 17.07 -34.32 7.46
N LEU A 492 17.36 -33.78 6.27
CA LEU A 492 18.62 -33.13 5.93
C LEU A 492 18.52 -31.59 5.97
N GLY A 493 17.42 -31.04 6.46
CA GLY A 493 17.23 -29.60 6.66
C GLY A 493 16.92 -28.80 5.39
N SER A 494 16.29 -29.42 4.39
CA SER A 494 15.94 -28.79 3.10
C SER A 494 14.85 -27.70 3.17
N ILE A 495 14.16 -27.58 4.31
CA ILE A 495 13.10 -26.57 4.51
C ILE A 495 13.61 -25.46 5.45
N GLY A 496 13.35 -24.21 5.05
CA GLY A 496 13.86 -23.04 5.74
C GLY A 496 13.21 -22.78 7.12
N VAL A 497 14.04 -22.56 8.13
CA VAL A 497 13.68 -22.22 9.52
C VAL A 497 14.43 -20.99 10.00
N SER A 498 14.00 -20.39 11.11
CA SER A 498 14.67 -19.20 11.67
C SER A 498 15.70 -19.57 12.75
N PRO A 499 16.74 -18.73 12.96
CA PRO A 499 17.65 -18.89 14.11
C PRO A 499 16.93 -18.93 15.46
N LEU A 500 15.84 -18.17 15.63
CA LEU A 500 15.00 -18.24 16.82
C LEU A 500 14.33 -19.61 16.99
N ASP A 501 13.82 -20.21 15.91
CA ASP A 501 13.24 -21.55 15.94
C ASP A 501 14.29 -22.59 16.37
N MET A 502 15.49 -22.54 15.79
CA MET A 502 16.56 -23.48 16.09
C MET A 502 17.06 -23.34 17.54
N ALA A 503 17.29 -22.11 18.00
CA ALA A 503 17.67 -21.86 19.40
C ALA A 503 16.58 -22.35 20.39
N SER A 504 15.30 -22.14 20.06
CA SER A 504 14.16 -22.60 20.85
C SER A 504 14.08 -24.12 20.93
N ALA A 505 14.26 -24.80 19.79
CA ALA A 505 14.18 -26.25 19.72
C ALA A 505 15.35 -26.94 20.44
N TYR A 506 16.57 -26.44 20.27
CA TYR A 506 17.75 -26.96 20.98
C TYR A 506 17.70 -26.65 22.49
N ALA A 507 17.08 -25.53 22.90
CA ALA A 507 16.88 -25.21 24.31
C ALA A 507 15.99 -26.25 25.02
N THR A 508 15.04 -26.87 24.31
CA THR A 508 14.23 -27.96 24.87
C THR A 508 15.06 -29.21 25.16
N ILE A 509 16.00 -29.55 24.27
CA ILE A 509 16.93 -30.68 24.47
C ILE A 509 17.81 -30.37 25.69
N ALA A 510 18.43 -29.19 25.73
CA ALA A 510 19.26 -28.72 26.85
C ALA A 510 18.52 -28.68 28.20
N ALA A 511 17.20 -28.42 28.18
CA ALA A 511 16.33 -28.39 29.36
C ALA A 511 15.82 -29.78 29.79
N GLY A 512 16.43 -30.87 29.31
CA GLY A 512 16.03 -32.24 29.66
C GLY A 512 14.65 -32.62 29.13
N GLY A 513 14.25 -32.06 27.98
CA GLY A 513 12.98 -32.37 27.32
C GLY A 513 11.80 -31.47 27.70
N ILE A 514 12.06 -30.38 28.41
CA ILE A 514 11.05 -29.39 28.81
C ILE A 514 11.07 -28.20 27.85
N TYR A 515 10.02 -28.07 27.04
CA TYR A 515 9.86 -26.91 26.18
C TYR A 515 9.48 -25.68 27.01
N SER A 516 10.14 -24.56 26.74
CA SER A 516 9.83 -23.25 27.29
C SER A 516 9.53 -22.28 26.13
N GLU A 517 8.34 -21.68 26.10
CA GLU A 517 8.00 -20.69 25.05
C GLU A 517 9.01 -19.53 25.06
N PRO A 518 9.60 -19.14 23.91
CA PRO A 518 10.52 -18.00 23.85
C PRO A 518 9.92 -16.73 24.44
N MET A 519 10.63 -16.12 25.38
CA MET A 519 10.18 -15.00 26.19
C MET A 519 11.09 -13.79 25.97
N ALA A 520 10.56 -12.76 25.31
CA ALA A 520 11.23 -11.46 25.14
C ALA A 520 10.85 -10.43 26.20
N ILE A 521 9.65 -10.52 26.79
CA ILE A 521 9.08 -9.48 27.66
C ILE A 521 8.86 -10.04 29.07
N THR A 522 9.41 -9.35 30.07
CA THR A 522 9.22 -9.68 31.49
C THR A 522 8.01 -8.94 32.07
N LYS A 523 7.77 -7.70 31.65
CA LYS A 523 6.71 -6.86 32.21
C LYS A 523 6.33 -5.71 31.29
N VAL A 524 5.06 -5.33 31.29
CA VAL A 524 4.55 -4.12 30.64
C VAL A 524 3.77 -3.29 31.65
N VAL A 525 4.13 -2.01 31.79
CA VAL A 525 3.41 -1.02 32.60
C VAL A 525 2.68 -0.06 31.66
N PHE A 526 1.38 0.10 31.84
CA PHE A 526 0.55 1.03 31.08
C PHE A 526 0.70 2.47 31.59
N ALA A 527 0.28 3.43 30.77
CA ALA A 527 0.38 4.86 31.09
C ALA A 527 -0.27 5.26 32.43
N GLY A 528 -1.37 4.59 32.80
CA GLY A 528 -2.08 4.81 34.08
C GLY A 528 -1.45 4.12 35.30
N GLY A 529 -0.27 3.50 35.16
CA GLY A 529 0.43 2.80 36.24
C GLY A 529 0.05 1.33 36.44
N GLY A 530 -0.99 0.84 35.77
CA GLY A 530 -1.37 -0.58 35.78
C GLY A 530 -0.30 -1.47 35.12
N GLU A 531 -0.13 -2.69 35.63
CA GLU A 531 0.88 -3.65 35.15
C GLU A 531 0.21 -4.89 34.54
N ASP A 532 0.61 -5.30 33.34
CA ASP A 532 0.23 -6.60 32.77
C ASP A 532 1.16 -7.70 33.30
N ARG A 533 0.67 -8.45 34.29
CA ARG A 533 1.40 -9.54 34.96
C ARG A 533 1.38 -10.88 34.22
N ASN A 534 0.79 -10.93 33.02
CA ASN A 534 0.82 -12.13 32.19
C ASN A 534 2.18 -12.31 31.47
N TRP A 535 3.01 -11.28 31.45
CA TRP A 535 4.40 -11.36 30.99
C TRP A 535 5.33 -11.90 32.09
N GLY A 536 6.54 -12.30 31.69
CA GLY A 536 7.60 -12.69 32.62
C GLY A 536 7.42 -14.03 33.32
N ARG A 537 6.36 -14.79 32.99
CA ARG A 537 6.13 -16.14 33.51
C ARG A 537 6.53 -17.17 32.45
N PRO A 538 7.56 -17.99 32.69
CA PRO A 538 7.93 -19.06 31.77
C PRO A 538 6.76 -20.03 31.56
N LYS A 539 6.34 -20.20 30.30
CA LYS A 539 5.34 -21.21 29.94
C LYS A 539 6.07 -22.48 29.55
N ARG A 540 6.05 -23.45 30.46
CA ARG A 540 6.89 -24.64 30.39
C ARG A 540 6.05 -25.90 30.45
N HIS A 541 6.39 -26.89 29.64
CA HIS A 541 5.82 -28.23 29.72
C HIS A 541 6.79 -29.26 29.13
N ARG A 542 6.77 -30.48 29.69
CA ARG A 542 7.56 -31.59 29.16
C ARG A 542 6.99 -32.02 27.82
N VAL A 543 7.84 -32.13 26.81
CA VAL A 543 7.46 -32.55 25.46
C VAL A 543 8.14 -33.83 25.01
N ILE A 544 9.25 -34.23 25.62
CA ILE A 544 9.89 -35.54 25.47
C ILE A 544 10.31 -36.09 26.84
N ALA A 545 10.52 -37.40 26.95
CA ALA A 545 11.03 -38.00 28.18
C ALA A 545 12.44 -37.47 28.50
N ASP A 546 12.78 -37.41 29.77
CA ASP A 546 14.11 -36.96 30.24
C ASP A 546 15.21 -37.90 29.75
N TRP A 547 15.00 -39.21 29.74
CA TRP A 547 15.98 -40.17 29.21
C TRP A 547 16.26 -39.96 27.72
N VAL A 548 15.23 -39.62 26.93
CA VAL A 548 15.39 -39.30 25.50
C VAL A 548 16.24 -38.04 25.34
N ALA A 549 15.98 -37.01 26.13
CA ALA A 549 16.75 -35.76 26.09
C ALA A 549 18.19 -35.96 26.56
N ALA A 550 18.42 -36.78 27.58
CA ALA A 550 19.75 -37.12 28.09
C ALA A 550 20.58 -37.87 27.03
N GLU A 551 19.98 -38.86 26.37
CA GLU A 551 20.67 -39.63 25.33
C GLU A 551 21.01 -38.78 24.09
N VAL A 552 20.07 -37.94 23.64
CA VAL A 552 20.34 -37.00 22.54
C VAL A 552 21.42 -36.00 22.94
N THR A 553 21.39 -35.50 24.18
CA THR A 553 22.42 -34.60 24.70
C THR A 553 23.79 -35.27 24.72
N ARG A 554 23.91 -36.51 25.21
CA ARG A 554 25.16 -37.29 25.20
C ARG A 554 25.79 -37.35 23.81
N ILE A 555 25.02 -37.69 22.78
CA ILE A 555 25.51 -37.79 21.40
C ILE A 555 25.90 -36.40 20.85
N LEU A 556 25.18 -35.34 21.22
CA LEU A 556 25.53 -33.97 20.85
C LEU A 556 26.82 -33.48 21.54
N GLU A 557 27.07 -33.89 22.78
CA GLU A 557 28.34 -33.66 23.49
C GLU A 557 29.48 -34.39 22.78
N GLU A 558 29.31 -35.66 22.43
CA GLU A 558 30.29 -36.43 21.65
C GLU A 558 30.60 -35.78 20.29
N ASN A 559 29.61 -35.19 19.62
CA ASN A 559 29.84 -34.48 18.36
C ASN A 559 30.73 -33.22 18.53
N ILE A 560 30.72 -32.58 19.70
CA ILE A 560 31.68 -31.50 20.03
C ILE A 560 33.05 -32.06 20.44
N GLN A 561 33.12 -33.25 21.03
CA GLN A 561 34.41 -33.82 21.46
C GLN A 561 35.20 -34.47 20.31
N ALA A 562 34.52 -35.17 19.41
CA ALA A 562 35.16 -36.00 18.38
C ALA A 562 34.51 -35.94 16.99
N GLY A 563 33.40 -35.22 16.83
CA GLY A 563 32.66 -35.14 15.58
C GLY A 563 32.91 -33.88 14.78
N THR A 564 31.93 -33.51 13.95
CA THR A 564 31.97 -32.28 13.14
C THR A 564 31.98 -30.98 13.96
N GLY A 565 31.63 -31.02 15.25
CA GLY A 565 31.48 -29.86 16.13
C GLY A 565 32.73 -29.46 16.92
N VAL A 566 33.89 -30.10 16.69
CA VAL A 566 35.12 -29.90 17.49
C VAL A 566 35.57 -28.44 17.59
N GLY A 567 35.36 -27.64 16.54
CA GLY A 567 35.66 -26.20 16.55
C GLY A 567 34.90 -25.38 17.60
N ALA A 568 33.77 -25.91 18.12
CA ALA A 568 32.95 -25.27 19.13
C ALA A 568 33.28 -25.71 20.58
N ASN A 569 34.30 -26.55 20.79
CA ASN A 569 34.66 -27.01 22.13
C ASN A 569 35.20 -25.84 22.98
N ILE A 570 34.48 -25.54 24.08
CA ILE A 570 34.78 -24.47 25.05
C ILE A 570 35.41 -25.00 26.36
N GLY A 571 35.72 -26.29 26.44
CA GLY A 571 36.32 -26.91 27.64
C GLY A 571 35.36 -27.07 28.82
N ARG A 572 34.05 -27.14 28.56
CA ARG A 572 32.97 -27.28 29.56
C ARG A 572 31.85 -28.15 28.97
N PRO A 573 30.93 -28.72 29.78
CA PRO A 573 29.77 -29.47 29.28
C PRO A 573 29.00 -28.67 28.23
N ALA A 574 29.06 -29.15 26.99
CA ALA A 574 28.49 -28.50 25.83
C ALA A 574 28.26 -29.56 24.75
N GLY A 575 27.08 -29.48 24.11
CA GLY A 575 26.73 -30.30 22.97
C GLY A 575 26.32 -29.43 21.79
N GLY A 576 26.35 -29.97 20.58
CA GLY A 576 25.90 -29.20 19.42
C GLY A 576 25.97 -29.95 18.12
N LYS A 577 25.39 -29.34 17.08
CA LYS A 577 25.36 -29.89 15.73
C LYS A 577 25.73 -28.83 14.70
N THR A 578 26.50 -29.26 13.71
CA THR A 578 26.82 -28.48 12.50
C THR A 578 25.75 -28.67 11.42
N GLY A 579 25.52 -27.61 10.63
CA GLY A 579 24.69 -27.65 9.44
C GLY A 579 25.37 -26.92 8.28
N THR A 580 25.29 -27.51 7.10
CA THR A 580 25.77 -26.91 5.84
C THR A 580 24.80 -27.34 4.75
N THR A 581 24.39 -26.42 3.88
CA THR A 581 23.62 -26.76 2.68
C THR A 581 24.53 -27.30 1.57
N GLU A 582 23.97 -28.09 0.66
CA GLU A 582 24.74 -28.73 -0.43
C GLU A 582 25.53 -27.72 -1.28
N ASN A 583 24.94 -26.54 -1.54
CA ASN A 583 25.55 -25.47 -2.32
C ASN A 583 26.37 -24.47 -1.48
N HIS A 584 26.67 -24.75 -0.21
CA HIS A 584 27.37 -23.83 0.70
C HIS A 584 26.70 -22.46 0.89
N ALA A 585 25.42 -22.32 0.58
CA ALA A 585 24.73 -21.04 0.70
C ALA A 585 24.35 -20.66 2.14
N ASP A 586 24.08 -21.66 2.98
CA ASP A 586 23.78 -21.48 4.40
C ASP A 586 24.64 -22.43 5.26
N ALA A 587 25.24 -21.88 6.31
CA ALA A 587 26.03 -22.62 7.29
C ALA A 587 25.57 -22.31 8.72
N TRP A 588 25.54 -23.34 9.56
CA TRP A 588 24.94 -23.29 10.89
C TRP A 588 25.76 -24.00 11.95
N PHE A 589 25.70 -23.48 13.16
CA PHE A 589 26.07 -24.21 14.36
C PHE A 589 25.03 -23.95 15.45
N ASP A 590 24.38 -25.01 15.89
CA ASP A 590 23.38 -24.98 16.96
C ASP A 590 23.95 -25.72 18.17
N GLY A 591 24.25 -24.97 19.23
CA GLY A 591 24.94 -25.48 20.40
C GLY A 591 24.19 -25.22 21.70
N ILE A 592 24.33 -26.15 22.63
CA ILE A 592 23.66 -26.20 23.92
C ILE A 592 24.68 -26.27 25.05
N THR A 593 24.33 -25.62 26.15
CA THR A 593 24.92 -25.83 27.48
C THR A 593 23.77 -25.92 28.49
N PRO A 594 24.02 -26.36 29.73
CA PRO A 594 22.95 -26.47 30.73
C PRO A 594 22.25 -25.14 31.07
N THR A 595 22.90 -24.00 30.81
CA THR A 595 22.41 -22.66 31.18
C THR A 595 22.09 -21.76 29.99
N LEU A 596 22.58 -22.06 28.79
CA LEU A 596 22.39 -21.23 27.62
C LEU A 596 22.47 -22.06 26.32
N THR A 597 21.50 -21.87 25.44
CA THR A 597 21.52 -22.39 24.07
C THR A 597 21.74 -21.24 23.11
N ALA A 598 22.53 -21.44 22.07
CA ALA A 598 22.69 -20.48 20.99
C ALA A 598 22.70 -21.14 19.62
N ALA A 599 21.98 -20.53 18.67
CA ALA A 599 21.96 -20.88 17.26
C ALA A 599 22.68 -19.79 16.47
N VAL A 600 23.63 -20.19 15.63
CA VAL A 600 24.41 -19.29 14.76
C VAL A 600 24.18 -19.68 13.32
N TRP A 601 23.74 -18.73 12.51
CA TRP A 601 23.66 -18.82 11.06
C TRP A 601 24.70 -17.91 10.41
N VAL A 602 25.27 -18.36 9.29
CA VAL A 602 26.11 -17.57 8.39
C VAL A 602 25.61 -17.78 6.96
N GLY A 603 25.45 -16.70 6.21
CA GLY A 603 24.99 -16.75 4.83
C GLY A 603 24.69 -15.38 4.23
N TYR A 604 24.35 -15.34 2.95
CA TYR A 604 24.02 -14.10 2.26
C TYR A 604 22.53 -13.76 2.36
N PRO A 605 22.14 -12.61 2.96
CA PRO A 605 20.72 -12.25 3.13
C PRO A 605 19.93 -12.09 1.83
N GLN A 606 20.63 -11.80 0.72
CA GLN A 606 20.01 -11.39 -0.54
C GLN A 606 19.66 -12.57 -1.47
N ALA A 607 20.34 -13.69 -1.37
CA ALA A 607 20.10 -14.91 -2.15
C ALA A 607 20.85 -16.11 -1.54
N GLU A 608 20.59 -17.31 -2.04
CA GLU A 608 21.38 -18.51 -1.73
C GLU A 608 22.72 -18.49 -2.51
N ILE A 609 23.61 -17.57 -2.14
CA ILE A 609 24.93 -17.44 -2.76
C ILE A 609 25.91 -18.41 -2.10
N PRO A 610 26.56 -19.31 -2.86
CA PRO A 610 27.60 -20.21 -2.34
C PRO A 610 28.74 -19.48 -1.64
N MET A 611 29.14 -19.98 -0.47
CA MET A 611 30.26 -19.45 0.32
C MET A 611 31.51 -20.33 0.18
N GLU A 612 31.94 -20.60 -1.05
CA GLU A 612 33.07 -21.52 -1.33
C GLU A 612 34.45 -20.96 -0.98
N SER A 613 34.59 -19.63 -0.93
CA SER A 613 35.85 -18.97 -0.59
C SER A 613 35.60 -17.66 0.16
N VAL A 614 35.33 -17.77 1.46
CA VAL A 614 35.29 -16.64 2.39
C VAL A 614 36.53 -16.76 3.28
N HIS A 615 37.38 -15.74 3.22
CA HIS A 615 38.74 -15.77 3.81
C HIS A 615 39.58 -16.98 3.34
N GLY A 616 39.39 -17.45 2.10
CA GLY A 616 40.13 -18.56 1.52
C GLY A 616 39.68 -19.95 1.96
N ILE A 617 38.53 -20.07 2.66
CA ILE A 617 37.94 -21.36 3.03
C ILE A 617 36.49 -21.48 2.55
N ALA A 618 36.04 -22.70 2.30
CA ALA A 618 34.62 -23.00 2.14
C ALA A 618 33.92 -22.91 3.50
N VAL A 619 32.85 -22.12 3.57
CA VAL A 619 32.08 -21.96 4.81
C VAL A 619 31.19 -23.19 5.02
N ALA A 620 31.30 -23.76 6.21
CA ALA A 620 30.53 -24.92 6.65
C ALA A 620 30.21 -24.74 8.15
N GLY A 621 29.28 -25.53 8.68
CA GLY A 621 28.87 -25.40 10.08
C GLY A 621 30.04 -25.46 11.10
N GLY A 622 31.05 -26.28 10.82
CA GLY A 622 32.24 -26.42 11.66
C GLY A 622 33.29 -25.30 11.54
N THR A 623 33.12 -24.34 10.61
CA THR A 623 34.08 -23.24 10.38
C THR A 623 33.66 -21.97 11.11
N PHE A 624 33.16 -20.95 10.40
CA PHE A 624 32.77 -19.67 11.01
C PHE A 624 31.59 -19.77 11.99
N PRO A 625 30.50 -20.52 11.72
CA PRO A 625 29.39 -20.64 12.68
C PRO A 625 29.84 -21.20 14.04
N ALA A 626 30.62 -22.29 14.06
CA ALA A 626 31.18 -22.87 15.28
C ALA A 626 32.15 -21.92 16.00
N THR A 627 32.99 -21.19 15.25
CA THR A 627 33.91 -20.19 15.80
C THR A 627 33.17 -19.03 16.47
N ILE A 628 32.15 -18.48 15.81
CA ILE A 628 31.30 -17.41 16.35
C ILE A 628 30.58 -17.90 17.61
N TRP A 629 30.04 -19.13 17.58
CA TRP A 629 29.39 -19.73 18.75
C TRP A 629 30.36 -19.83 19.93
N LYS A 630 31.57 -20.37 19.70
CA LYS A 630 32.61 -20.52 20.71
C LYS A 630 32.98 -19.18 21.36
N LEU A 631 33.34 -18.19 20.55
CA LEU A 631 33.72 -16.85 21.01
C LEU A 631 32.59 -16.18 21.80
N PHE A 632 31.33 -16.35 21.37
CA PHE A 632 30.18 -15.84 22.09
C PHE A 632 30.00 -16.54 23.45
N MET A 633 30.07 -17.88 23.48
CA MET A 633 29.80 -18.65 24.68
C MET A 633 30.89 -18.46 25.75
N GLU A 634 32.16 -18.39 25.36
CA GLU A 634 33.27 -18.10 26.27
C GLU A 634 33.05 -16.77 27.03
N GLU A 635 32.57 -15.73 26.35
CA GLU A 635 32.26 -14.44 26.99
C GLU A 635 30.93 -14.47 27.76
N ALA A 636 29.88 -15.10 27.19
CA ALA A 636 28.54 -15.07 27.77
C ALA A 636 28.45 -15.86 29.09
N ILE A 637 29.03 -17.06 29.12
CA ILE A 637 28.92 -18.02 30.24
C ILE A 637 30.27 -18.36 30.91
N GLY A 638 31.42 -17.98 30.34
CA GLY A 638 32.74 -18.17 30.96
C GLY A 638 32.78 -17.75 32.44
N PRO A 639 32.28 -16.55 32.80
CA PRO A 639 32.25 -16.09 34.19
C PRO A 639 31.28 -16.83 35.13
N THR A 640 30.49 -17.79 34.64
CA THR A 640 29.50 -18.54 35.44
C THR A 640 30.05 -19.90 35.88
N PRO A 641 29.59 -20.48 37.01
CA PRO A 641 30.03 -21.81 37.47
C PRO A 641 29.75 -22.91 36.44
N VAL A 642 30.66 -23.90 36.35
CA VAL A 642 30.42 -25.10 35.51
C VAL A 642 29.20 -25.83 36.06
N ARG A 643 28.34 -26.30 35.16
CA ARG A 643 27.20 -27.15 35.49
C ARG A 643 27.15 -28.30 34.50
N ASP A 644 26.61 -29.41 34.94
CA ASP A 644 26.29 -30.56 34.09
C ASP A 644 24.87 -30.44 33.55
N PHE A 645 24.59 -31.18 32.47
CA PHE A 645 23.23 -31.28 31.95
C PHE A 645 22.32 -32.01 32.95
N PRO A 646 20.99 -31.78 32.90
CA PRO A 646 20.06 -32.51 33.76
C PRO A 646 20.20 -34.02 33.59
N GLU A 647 20.47 -34.74 34.68
CA GLU A 647 20.46 -36.21 34.68
C GLU A 647 19.05 -36.75 34.41
N SER A 648 18.98 -37.91 33.76
CA SER A 648 17.71 -38.62 33.59
C SER A 648 17.25 -39.24 34.91
N HIS A 649 15.96 -39.13 35.22
CA HIS A 649 15.34 -39.85 36.34
C HIS A 649 14.59 -41.10 35.89
N SER A 650 14.54 -41.37 34.59
CA SER A 650 13.94 -42.58 34.04
C SER A 650 14.95 -43.38 33.23
N GLU A 651 14.75 -44.70 33.22
CA GLU A 651 15.58 -45.63 32.46
C GLU A 651 15.23 -45.60 30.96
N PRO A 652 16.22 -45.74 30.07
CA PRO A 652 15.97 -45.90 28.64
C PRO A 652 15.07 -47.09 28.34
N ILE A 653 14.08 -46.88 27.48
CA ILE A 653 13.19 -47.95 27.00
C ILE A 653 13.54 -48.22 25.54
N TRP A 654 14.25 -49.32 25.32
CA TRP A 654 14.66 -49.75 23.98
C TRP A 654 13.69 -50.78 23.40
N HIS A 655 13.40 -50.65 22.10
CA HIS A 655 12.58 -51.56 21.33
C HIS A 655 13.42 -52.16 20.20
N SER A 656 13.17 -53.42 19.86
CA SER A 656 13.76 -54.02 18.67
C SER A 656 13.27 -53.28 17.44
N PHE A 657 14.20 -52.76 16.65
CA PHE A 657 13.92 -52.02 15.43
C PHE A 657 14.68 -52.65 14.26
N SER A 658 13.94 -53.04 13.22
CA SER A 658 14.51 -53.50 11.96
C SER A 658 14.38 -52.39 10.92
N PRO A 659 15.49 -51.88 10.35
CA PRO A 659 15.45 -50.89 9.28
C PRO A 659 14.59 -51.35 8.10
N GLY A 660 13.95 -50.40 7.41
CA GLY A 660 13.09 -50.68 6.27
C GLY A 660 13.88 -51.18 5.04
N SER A 661 13.19 -51.29 3.90
CA SER A 661 13.77 -51.74 2.61
C SER A 661 14.98 -50.94 2.13
N TYR A 662 15.25 -49.79 2.74
CA TYR A 662 16.36 -48.91 2.42
C TYR A 662 17.53 -48.99 3.43
N GLY A 663 17.42 -49.80 4.48
CA GLY A 663 18.41 -49.90 5.56
C GLY A 663 19.54 -50.90 5.35
N GLY A 664 19.39 -51.87 4.43
CA GLY A 664 20.40 -52.90 4.13
C GLY A 664 21.24 -52.62 2.87
N PRO A 665 22.34 -53.37 2.63
CA PRO A 665 23.05 -53.35 1.35
C PRO A 665 22.14 -53.81 0.21
N PRO A 666 22.29 -53.21 -0.99
CA PRO A 666 21.52 -53.67 -2.14
C PRO A 666 21.79 -55.16 -2.41
N PRO A 667 20.79 -55.94 -2.84
CA PRO A 667 21.03 -57.32 -3.28
C PRO A 667 22.08 -57.37 -4.41
N PRO A 668 22.86 -58.46 -4.54
CA PRO A 668 23.90 -58.55 -5.57
C PRO A 668 23.30 -58.49 -6.98
N SER A 669 23.78 -57.51 -7.75
CA SER A 669 23.75 -57.36 -9.22
C SER A 669 22.57 -57.94 -10.01
N SER A 670 21.84 -57.06 -10.68
CA SER A 670 21.82 -57.05 -12.15
C SER A 670 21.17 -55.75 -12.60
N TYR A 671 21.93 -54.91 -13.31
CA TYR A 671 21.52 -54.23 -14.54
C TYR A 671 22.68 -53.32 -14.94
N TYR A 672 23.41 -53.76 -15.95
CA TYR A 672 24.33 -52.93 -16.70
C TYR A 672 23.58 -51.71 -17.22
N TYR A 673 24.10 -50.52 -16.91
CA TYR A 673 23.71 -49.28 -17.55
C TYR A 673 24.16 -49.31 -19.01
N VAL A 674 23.22 -49.49 -19.93
CA VAL A 674 23.41 -49.24 -21.37
C VAL A 674 22.87 -47.82 -21.64
N PRO A 675 23.66 -46.89 -22.19
CA PRO A 675 23.17 -45.56 -22.53
C PRO A 675 22.24 -45.64 -23.75
N PRO A 676 21.03 -45.04 -23.73
CA PRO A 676 20.17 -45.05 -24.90
C PRO A 676 20.54 -43.96 -25.91
N ALA A 677 20.53 -44.35 -27.19
CA ALA A 677 20.58 -43.48 -28.37
C ALA A 677 19.24 -42.70 -28.52
N PRO A 678 19.21 -41.60 -29.32
CA PRO A 678 18.09 -40.65 -29.28
C PRO A 678 16.89 -41.02 -30.16
N GLN A 679 15.73 -40.46 -29.77
CA GLN A 679 14.44 -40.28 -30.48
C GLN A 679 13.36 -41.39 -30.33
N PRO A 680 12.05 -41.12 -30.59
CA PRO A 680 11.37 -39.88 -30.98
C PRO A 680 10.15 -39.49 -30.08
N ALA A 681 9.63 -38.29 -30.33
CA ALA A 681 8.41 -37.75 -29.73
C ALA A 681 7.17 -38.62 -30.01
N GLY A 682 6.41 -38.93 -28.96
CA GLY A 682 5.11 -39.57 -29.11
C GLY A 682 4.29 -39.62 -27.83
N HIS A 683 3.01 -39.31 -27.99
CA HIS A 683 1.90 -39.70 -27.11
C HIS A 683 1.53 -38.75 -25.97
N ALA A 684 1.03 -37.60 -26.42
CA ALA A 684 -0.10 -36.90 -25.82
C ALA A 684 -1.33 -37.82 -25.78
N ALA A 685 -1.61 -38.47 -24.64
CA ALA A 685 -2.82 -39.25 -24.45
C ALA A 685 -3.26 -39.37 -22.96
N SER A 686 -3.39 -38.25 -22.25
CA SER A 686 -4.13 -38.24 -20.97
C SER A 686 -4.86 -36.93 -20.62
N ARG A 687 -4.70 -35.87 -21.42
CA ARG A 687 -5.37 -34.56 -21.20
C ARG A 687 -6.75 -34.42 -21.88
N ARG A 688 -7.53 -35.49 -21.98
CA ARG A 688 -8.85 -35.47 -22.66
C ARG A 688 -10.07 -35.42 -21.74
N ALA A 689 -9.90 -35.52 -20.42
CA ALA A 689 -11.03 -35.46 -19.48
C ALA A 689 -11.35 -34.04 -18.96
N ALA A 690 -10.37 -33.13 -18.92
CA ALA A 690 -10.56 -31.75 -18.42
C ALA A 690 -10.87 -30.70 -19.51
N SER A 691 -10.73 -31.07 -20.80
CA SER A 691 -10.98 -30.14 -21.91
C SER A 691 -12.46 -30.04 -22.31
N GLY A 692 -13.28 -31.03 -21.96
CA GLY A 692 -14.70 -31.13 -22.39
C GLY A 692 -15.61 -30.01 -21.89
N ALA A 693 -15.32 -29.40 -20.74
CA ALA A 693 -16.10 -28.28 -20.23
C ALA A 693 -15.72 -26.93 -20.88
N VAL A 694 -14.48 -26.81 -21.40
CA VAL A 694 -13.96 -25.58 -22.04
C VAL A 694 -14.25 -25.57 -23.55
N THR A 695 -14.35 -26.73 -24.19
CA THR A 695 -14.75 -26.85 -25.61
C THR A 695 -16.23 -26.60 -25.86
N ALA A 696 -17.11 -26.85 -24.90
CA ALA A 696 -18.54 -26.54 -25.03
C ALA A 696 -18.82 -25.03 -25.10
N ALA A 697 -18.02 -24.20 -24.43
CA ALA A 697 -18.15 -22.73 -24.47
C ALA A 697 -17.55 -22.09 -25.74
N THR A 698 -16.54 -22.73 -26.36
CA THR A 698 -15.90 -22.25 -27.59
C THR A 698 -16.67 -22.65 -28.86
N ALA A 699 -17.38 -23.79 -28.85
CA ALA A 699 -18.20 -24.23 -29.98
C ALA A 699 -19.43 -23.31 -30.25
N ALA A 700 -19.94 -22.61 -29.24
CA ALA A 700 -21.08 -21.69 -29.38
C ALA A 700 -20.69 -20.32 -29.99
N ILE A 701 -19.40 -20.00 -30.11
CA ILE A 701 -18.90 -18.73 -30.69
C ILE A 701 -18.83 -18.80 -32.23
N ALA A 702 -18.97 -19.98 -32.81
CA ALA A 702 -18.59 -20.26 -34.20
C ALA A 702 -19.66 -19.99 -35.28
N THR A 703 -20.88 -19.52 -34.99
CA THR A 703 -21.93 -19.41 -36.03
C THR A 703 -22.12 -18.02 -36.65
N ASP A 704 -21.60 -16.94 -36.07
CA ASP A 704 -21.73 -15.58 -36.62
C ASP A 704 -20.52 -15.17 -37.50
N PRO A 705 -20.71 -14.87 -38.80
CA PRO A 705 -19.63 -14.41 -39.69
C PRO A 705 -18.87 -13.18 -39.17
N GLY A 706 -19.57 -12.25 -38.50
CA GLY A 706 -18.94 -11.05 -37.95
C GLY A 706 -17.98 -11.37 -36.79
N THR A 707 -18.35 -12.31 -35.92
CA THR A 707 -17.52 -12.79 -34.81
C THR A 707 -16.29 -13.54 -35.33
N ARG A 708 -16.44 -14.35 -36.39
CA ARG A 708 -15.29 -15.00 -37.06
C ARG A 708 -14.30 -14.00 -37.64
N LEU A 709 -14.79 -12.91 -38.26
CA LEU A 709 -13.93 -11.86 -38.79
C LEU A 709 -13.17 -11.13 -37.67
N ALA A 710 -13.85 -10.79 -36.57
CA ALA A 710 -13.21 -10.17 -35.41
C ALA A 710 -12.13 -11.09 -34.80
N ALA A 711 -12.39 -12.39 -34.69
CA ALA A 711 -11.42 -13.38 -34.22
C ALA A 711 -10.19 -13.48 -35.13
N ARG A 712 -10.38 -13.49 -36.47
CA ARG A 712 -9.27 -13.49 -37.44
C ARG A 712 -8.39 -12.25 -37.33
N VAL A 713 -9.00 -11.07 -37.21
CA VAL A 713 -8.27 -9.80 -37.06
C VAL A 713 -7.52 -9.76 -35.72
N THR A 714 -8.13 -10.26 -34.65
CA THR A 714 -7.47 -10.37 -33.35
C THR A 714 -6.28 -11.32 -33.42
N ALA A 715 -6.45 -12.52 -33.99
CA ALA A 715 -5.37 -13.49 -34.16
C ALA A 715 -4.21 -12.93 -35.01
N PHE A 716 -4.51 -12.11 -36.02
CA PHE A 716 -3.50 -11.39 -36.81
C PHE A 716 -2.71 -10.37 -35.98
N ALA A 717 -3.38 -9.60 -35.12
CA ALA A 717 -2.76 -8.52 -34.35
C ALA A 717 -2.15 -8.98 -33.00
N THR A 718 -2.52 -10.16 -32.48
CA THR A 718 -2.01 -10.68 -31.20
C THR A 718 -0.48 -10.83 -31.17
N PRO A 719 0.20 -11.43 -32.17
CA PRO A 719 1.66 -11.53 -32.15
C PRO A 719 2.33 -10.16 -32.11
N LEU A 720 1.80 -9.19 -32.85
CA LEU A 720 2.29 -7.81 -32.85
C LEU A 720 2.08 -7.15 -31.49
N PHE A 721 0.92 -7.36 -30.85
CA PHE A 721 0.63 -6.82 -29.52
C PHE A 721 1.56 -7.40 -28.45
N LEU A 722 1.79 -8.71 -28.47
CA LEU A 722 2.72 -9.36 -27.53
C LEU A 722 4.17 -8.91 -27.75
N LEU A 723 4.59 -8.73 -29.01
CA LEU A 723 5.90 -8.16 -29.33
C LEU A 723 6.01 -6.72 -28.83
N ALA A 724 5.00 -5.88 -29.08
CA ALA A 724 4.94 -4.51 -28.61
C ALA A 724 4.97 -4.40 -27.08
N CYS A 725 4.35 -5.35 -26.36
CA CYS A 725 4.45 -5.42 -24.90
C CYS A 725 5.87 -5.73 -24.40
N ALA A 726 6.71 -6.36 -25.22
CA ALA A 726 8.09 -6.68 -24.85
C ALA A 726 9.07 -5.52 -25.06
N VAL A 727 8.74 -4.52 -25.88
CA VAL A 727 9.65 -3.42 -26.28
C VAL A 727 9.96 -2.43 -25.14
N PRO A 728 8.99 -1.88 -24.40
CA PRO A 728 9.25 -0.77 -23.46
C PRO A 728 10.14 -1.08 -22.24
N ASP A 729 10.29 -2.36 -21.88
CA ASP A 729 11.05 -2.81 -20.70
C ASP A 729 12.31 -3.63 -21.06
N GLY A 730 12.63 -3.79 -22.35
CA GLY A 730 13.70 -4.70 -22.80
C GLY A 730 13.38 -6.19 -22.59
N GLY A 731 12.09 -6.58 -22.65
CA GLY A 731 11.61 -7.97 -22.62
C GLY A 731 10.55 -8.26 -21.55
N LEU A 732 9.84 -9.41 -21.70
CA LEU A 732 8.81 -9.94 -20.77
C LEU A 732 9.30 -10.09 -19.31
N PHE A 733 10.61 -9.96 -19.05
CA PHE A 733 11.22 -10.04 -17.72
C PHE A 733 12.39 -9.05 -17.56
N ARG A 734 12.10 -7.83 -17.11
CA ARG A 734 12.95 -7.04 -16.20
C ARG A 734 12.05 -6.07 -15.44
N ALA A 735 11.95 -6.24 -14.13
CA ALA A 735 11.01 -5.50 -13.29
C ALA A 735 11.65 -5.19 -11.94
N GLU A 736 12.33 -4.03 -11.85
CA GLU A 736 12.87 -3.54 -10.57
C GLU A 736 12.51 -2.08 -10.28
N ARG A 737 11.77 -1.38 -11.16
CA ARG A 737 11.48 0.07 -10.99
C ARG A 737 10.01 0.47 -10.89
N TYR A 738 9.04 -0.44 -11.03
CA TYR A 738 7.61 -0.08 -11.05
C TYR A 738 6.90 -0.44 -9.75
N ARG A 739 6.42 0.59 -9.03
CA ARG A 739 5.89 0.48 -7.66
C ARG A 739 4.52 -0.18 -7.56
N ASP A 740 3.67 -0.05 -8.58
CA ASP A 740 2.25 -0.43 -8.51
C ASP A 740 2.01 -1.95 -8.44
N VAL A 741 2.65 -2.74 -9.32
CA VAL A 741 2.49 -4.22 -9.30
C VAL A 741 2.88 -4.81 -7.95
N HIS A 742 3.92 -4.24 -7.31
CA HIS A 742 4.33 -4.66 -5.97
C HIS A 742 3.26 -4.35 -4.92
N ILE A 743 2.64 -3.17 -4.98
CA ILE A 743 1.52 -2.79 -4.09
C ILE A 743 0.33 -3.74 -4.27
N TYR A 744 0.00 -4.12 -5.52
CA TYR A 744 -1.07 -5.08 -5.79
C TYR A 744 -0.77 -6.45 -5.16
N GLY A 745 0.48 -6.90 -5.25
CA GLY A 745 0.97 -8.12 -4.59
C GLY A 745 0.84 -8.06 -3.07
N LEU A 746 1.20 -6.93 -2.45
CA LEU A 746 1.03 -6.73 -1.01
C LEU A 746 -0.44 -6.83 -0.58
N TYR A 747 -1.37 -6.26 -1.36
CA TYR A 747 -2.80 -6.37 -1.08
C TYR A 747 -3.31 -7.80 -1.22
N ALA A 748 -2.86 -8.52 -2.26
CA ALA A 748 -3.23 -9.90 -2.49
C ALA A 748 -2.66 -10.84 -1.41
N ASP A 749 -1.42 -10.64 -1.01
CA ASP A 749 -0.76 -11.40 0.05
C ASP A 749 -1.43 -11.18 1.41
N GLY A 750 -1.82 -9.94 1.73
CA GLY A 750 -2.60 -9.64 2.93
C GLY A 750 -3.92 -10.41 2.94
N PHE A 751 -4.67 -10.34 1.82
CA PHE A 751 -5.92 -11.08 1.65
C PHE A 751 -5.72 -12.59 1.87
N LEU A 752 -4.69 -13.19 1.23
CA LEU A 752 -4.42 -14.63 1.34
C LEU A 752 -3.92 -15.06 2.73
N ARG A 753 -3.35 -14.15 3.53
CA ARG A 753 -2.99 -14.38 4.94
C ARG A 753 -4.18 -14.27 5.90
N GLY A 754 -5.37 -13.93 5.40
CA GLY A 754 -6.59 -13.77 6.19
C GLY A 754 -6.88 -12.34 6.63
N ASP A 755 -6.10 -11.34 6.18
CA ASP A 755 -6.43 -9.93 6.42
C ASP A 755 -7.68 -9.57 5.61
N VAL A 756 -8.68 -8.96 6.24
CA VAL A 756 -9.89 -8.49 5.56
C VAL A 756 -9.61 -7.13 4.91
N PRO A 757 -9.71 -6.99 3.57
CA PRO A 757 -9.50 -5.72 2.89
C PRO A 757 -10.40 -4.62 3.43
N TYR A 758 -9.86 -3.41 3.48
CA TYR A 758 -10.49 -2.23 4.07
C TYR A 758 -10.72 -2.32 5.59
N ARG A 759 -10.54 -3.47 6.26
CA ARG A 759 -10.61 -3.56 7.73
C ARG A 759 -9.23 -3.62 8.36
N ASP A 760 -8.46 -4.61 7.92
CA ASP A 760 -7.16 -4.96 8.50
C ASP A 760 -6.03 -4.37 7.62
N LEU A 761 -6.33 -4.12 6.34
CA LEU A 761 -5.45 -3.57 5.32
C LEU A 761 -6.15 -2.38 4.63
N PHE A 762 -5.51 -1.20 4.60
CA PHE A 762 -5.99 -0.09 3.79
C PHE A 762 -5.75 -0.37 2.30
N VAL A 763 -6.82 -0.41 1.50
CA VAL A 763 -6.77 -0.66 0.06
C VAL A 763 -7.33 0.54 -0.66
N GLU A 764 -6.53 1.15 -1.52
CA GLU A 764 -6.91 2.40 -2.20
C GLU A 764 -7.82 2.19 -3.43
N TYR A 765 -7.93 0.95 -3.92
CA TYR A 765 -8.68 0.58 -5.12
C TYR A 765 -10.04 -0.01 -4.78
N PRO A 766 -11.06 0.11 -5.65
CA PRO A 766 -12.37 -0.51 -5.46
C PRO A 766 -12.33 -2.06 -5.40
N PRO A 767 -13.31 -2.73 -4.76
CA PRO A 767 -13.28 -4.17 -4.55
C PRO A 767 -13.15 -5.04 -5.81
N GLY A 768 -13.68 -4.60 -6.94
CA GLY A 768 -13.57 -5.33 -8.21
C GLY A 768 -12.14 -5.42 -8.76
N ALA A 769 -11.19 -4.62 -8.25
CA ALA A 769 -9.77 -4.74 -8.61
C ALA A 769 -9.15 -6.06 -8.14
N PHE A 770 -9.67 -6.68 -7.07
CA PHE A 770 -9.18 -7.97 -6.57
C PHE A 770 -9.35 -9.11 -7.57
N ALA A 771 -10.22 -8.98 -8.57
CA ALA A 771 -10.37 -9.94 -9.66
C ALA A 771 -9.07 -10.16 -10.44
N VAL A 772 -8.16 -9.18 -10.44
CA VAL A 772 -6.85 -9.29 -11.10
C VAL A 772 -5.66 -9.21 -10.13
N PHE A 773 -5.89 -8.83 -8.87
CA PHE A 773 -4.84 -8.86 -7.84
C PHE A 773 -4.68 -10.25 -7.22
N LEU A 774 -5.77 -10.97 -6.94
CA LEU A 774 -5.70 -12.28 -6.27
C LEU A 774 -5.12 -13.40 -7.15
N PRO A 775 -5.51 -13.58 -8.42
CA PRO A 775 -5.08 -14.75 -9.18
C PRO A 775 -3.55 -14.90 -9.28
N PRO A 776 -2.75 -13.83 -9.50
CA PRO A 776 -1.30 -13.94 -9.50
C PRO A 776 -0.68 -14.35 -8.16
N ALA A 777 -1.34 -14.07 -7.03
CA ALA A 777 -0.83 -14.40 -5.69
C ALA A 777 -1.05 -15.86 -5.28
N VAL A 778 -1.95 -16.58 -5.96
CA VAL A 778 -2.19 -18.02 -5.71
C VAL A 778 -1.11 -18.89 -6.36
N LEU A 779 -0.30 -18.33 -7.27
CA LEU A 779 0.74 -19.03 -8.02
C LEU A 779 2.13 -18.94 -7.32
N PRO A 780 3.19 -19.60 -7.86
CA PRO A 780 4.51 -19.64 -7.22
C PRO A 780 5.11 -18.27 -6.84
N ALA A 781 5.93 -18.24 -5.78
CA ALA A 781 6.49 -17.02 -5.21
C ALA A 781 7.58 -16.52 -6.15
N GLY A 782 7.65 -15.21 -6.34
CA GLY A 782 8.47 -14.60 -7.39
C GLY A 782 7.79 -14.54 -8.76
N ALA A 783 6.68 -15.28 -8.99
CA ALA A 783 5.95 -15.25 -10.26
C ALA A 783 4.83 -14.20 -10.30
N TYR A 784 4.47 -13.54 -9.19
CA TYR A 784 3.33 -12.60 -9.13
C TYR A 784 3.39 -11.56 -10.26
N ASN A 785 4.54 -10.92 -10.46
CA ASN A 785 4.70 -9.89 -11.49
C ASN A 785 4.52 -10.46 -12.90
N ALA A 786 5.17 -11.59 -13.20
CA ALA A 786 5.06 -12.26 -14.49
C ALA A 786 3.62 -12.67 -14.83
N VAL A 787 2.94 -13.28 -13.85
CA VAL A 787 1.55 -13.72 -13.99
C VAL A 787 0.61 -12.53 -14.12
N PHE A 788 0.81 -11.48 -13.32
CA PHE A 788 0.04 -10.25 -13.41
C PHE A 788 0.20 -9.61 -14.81
N LYS A 789 1.43 -9.50 -15.31
CA LYS A 789 1.71 -9.01 -16.67
C LYS A 789 1.06 -9.87 -17.74
N ALA A 790 1.11 -11.20 -17.59
CA ALA A 790 0.43 -12.13 -18.51
C ALA A 790 -1.10 -11.93 -18.49
N LEU A 791 -1.68 -11.72 -17.30
CA LEU A 791 -3.10 -11.42 -17.14
C LEU A 791 -3.49 -10.08 -17.80
N MET A 792 -2.63 -9.06 -17.68
CA MET A 792 -2.83 -7.77 -18.36
C MET A 792 -2.70 -7.91 -19.89
N ALA A 793 -1.77 -8.73 -20.38
CA ALA A 793 -1.67 -9.04 -21.80
C ALA A 793 -2.93 -9.74 -22.33
N LEU A 794 -3.50 -10.68 -21.56
CA LEU A 794 -4.78 -11.32 -21.87
C LEU A 794 -5.94 -10.31 -21.88
N CYS A 795 -5.98 -9.37 -20.93
CA CYS A 795 -6.95 -8.27 -20.94
C CYS A 795 -6.80 -7.41 -22.20
N GLY A 796 -5.57 -7.10 -22.61
CA GLY A 796 -5.27 -6.39 -23.86
C GLY A 796 -5.78 -7.13 -25.10
N ILE A 797 -5.54 -8.44 -25.20
CA ILE A 797 -6.07 -9.28 -26.29
C ILE A 797 -7.61 -9.29 -26.27
N GLY A 798 -8.22 -9.37 -25.09
CA GLY A 798 -9.68 -9.28 -24.94
C GLY A 798 -10.25 -7.93 -25.40
N ALA A 799 -9.57 -6.82 -25.05
CA ALA A 799 -9.93 -5.49 -25.51
C ALA A 799 -9.79 -5.35 -27.04
N LEU A 800 -8.72 -5.87 -27.63
CA LEU A 800 -8.48 -5.92 -29.07
C LEU A 800 -9.63 -6.66 -29.79
N PHE A 801 -10.05 -7.82 -29.26
CA PHE A 801 -11.18 -8.57 -29.79
C PHE A 801 -12.48 -7.78 -29.72
N ALA A 802 -12.75 -7.13 -28.59
CA ALA A 802 -13.94 -6.29 -28.41
C ALA A 802 -13.94 -5.07 -29.35
N VAL A 803 -12.79 -4.41 -29.58
CA VAL A 803 -12.63 -3.33 -30.56
C VAL A 803 -12.97 -3.83 -31.96
N ALA A 804 -12.40 -4.97 -32.37
CA ALA A 804 -12.69 -5.58 -33.66
C ALA A 804 -14.19 -5.92 -33.81
N LEU A 805 -14.81 -6.46 -32.75
CA LEU A 805 -16.23 -6.81 -32.74
C LEU A 805 -17.13 -5.58 -32.87
N VAL A 806 -16.81 -4.47 -32.20
CA VAL A 806 -17.53 -3.19 -32.37
C VAL A 806 -17.38 -2.67 -33.79
N LEU A 807 -16.16 -2.64 -34.34
CA LEU A 807 -15.91 -2.15 -35.70
C LEU A 807 -16.66 -2.96 -36.76
N VAL A 808 -16.70 -4.29 -36.62
CA VAL A 808 -17.51 -5.16 -37.49
C VAL A 808 -19.00 -4.83 -37.34
N THR A 809 -19.48 -4.63 -36.11
CA THR A 809 -20.90 -4.28 -35.85
C THR A 809 -21.26 -2.90 -36.42
N LEU A 810 -20.30 -1.98 -36.52
CA LEU A 810 -20.45 -0.68 -37.16
C LEU A 810 -20.30 -0.71 -38.69
N GLY A 811 -20.03 -1.86 -39.29
CA GLY A 811 -19.81 -2.00 -40.75
C GLY A 811 -18.52 -1.35 -41.23
N ALA A 812 -17.45 -1.37 -40.44
CA ALA A 812 -16.15 -0.82 -40.84
C ALA A 812 -15.56 -1.58 -42.05
N SER A 813 -14.88 -0.84 -42.94
CA SER A 813 -14.12 -1.46 -44.04
C SER A 813 -12.99 -2.34 -43.50
N ARG A 814 -12.54 -3.33 -44.29
CA ARG A 814 -11.42 -4.19 -43.91
C ARG A 814 -10.16 -3.39 -43.56
N GLN A 815 -9.84 -2.37 -44.36
CA GLN A 815 -8.70 -1.49 -44.10
C GLN A 815 -8.79 -0.81 -42.73
N ARG A 816 -9.97 -0.28 -42.38
CA ARG A 816 -10.19 0.35 -41.08
C ARG A 816 -10.12 -0.64 -39.92
N LEU A 817 -10.64 -1.85 -40.13
CA LEU A 817 -10.62 -2.91 -39.12
C LEU A 817 -9.19 -3.37 -38.79
N TYR A 818 -8.40 -3.69 -39.81
CA TYR A 818 -6.99 -4.10 -39.62
C TYR A 818 -6.10 -2.93 -39.18
N GLY A 819 -6.32 -1.72 -39.70
CA GLY A 819 -5.59 -0.53 -39.26
C GLY A 819 -5.80 -0.22 -37.78
N ALA A 820 -7.05 -0.30 -37.29
CA ALA A 820 -7.33 -0.13 -35.88
C ALA A 820 -6.71 -1.24 -35.01
N ALA A 821 -6.71 -2.49 -35.49
CA ALA A 821 -6.08 -3.62 -34.79
C ALA A 821 -4.56 -3.46 -34.67
N VAL A 822 -3.89 -3.01 -35.74
CA VAL A 822 -2.44 -2.71 -35.74
C VAL A 822 -2.12 -1.55 -34.80
N LEU A 823 -2.89 -0.46 -34.84
CA LEU A 823 -2.68 0.68 -33.94
C LEU A 823 -2.90 0.30 -32.47
N PHE A 824 -3.91 -0.51 -32.17
CA PHE A 824 -4.09 -1.07 -30.83
C PHE A 824 -2.89 -1.95 -30.44
N ALA A 825 -2.47 -2.83 -31.33
CA ALA A 825 -1.35 -3.75 -31.10
C ALA A 825 -0.03 -3.00 -30.81
N LEU A 826 0.20 -1.87 -31.47
CA LEU A 826 1.39 -1.03 -31.25
C LEU A 826 1.27 -0.09 -30.04
N SER A 827 0.07 0.08 -29.47
CA SER A 827 -0.14 1.01 -28.37
C SER A 827 0.73 0.78 -27.12
N PRO A 828 1.13 -0.45 -26.73
CA PRO A 828 2.07 -0.66 -25.62
C PRO A 828 3.42 0.06 -25.82
N VAL A 829 3.87 0.23 -27.06
CA VAL A 829 5.12 0.98 -27.36
C VAL A 829 4.98 2.45 -26.94
N ALA A 830 3.83 3.06 -27.20
CA ALA A 830 3.54 4.46 -26.85
C ALA A 830 3.17 4.65 -25.38
N VAL A 831 2.54 3.63 -24.75
CA VAL A 831 2.20 3.65 -23.31
C VAL A 831 3.44 3.41 -22.46
N GLY A 832 4.41 2.67 -22.99
CA GLY A 832 5.62 2.30 -22.29
C GLY A 832 5.37 1.23 -21.21
N PRO A 833 6.20 1.22 -20.15
CA PRO A 833 6.14 0.24 -19.07
C PRO A 833 4.81 0.22 -18.30
N ILE A 834 4.03 1.30 -18.34
CA ILE A 834 2.69 1.37 -17.72
C ILE A 834 1.77 0.26 -18.26
N SER A 835 1.95 -0.13 -19.53
CA SER A 835 1.02 -1.00 -20.28
C SER A 835 0.70 -2.32 -19.58
N LEU A 836 1.68 -2.98 -18.97
CA LEU A 836 1.50 -4.24 -18.24
C LEU A 836 1.79 -4.15 -16.74
N ASN A 837 2.33 -3.02 -16.26
CA ASN A 837 2.65 -2.82 -14.85
C ASN A 837 1.53 -2.10 -14.07
N THR A 838 0.41 -1.74 -14.71
CA THR A 838 -0.81 -1.29 -14.01
C THR A 838 -2.00 -2.13 -14.45
N TYR A 839 -3.06 -2.15 -13.64
CA TYR A 839 -4.24 -2.98 -13.93
C TYR A 839 -5.23 -2.33 -14.91
N ASP A 840 -4.94 -1.15 -15.48
CA ASP A 840 -5.90 -0.32 -16.24
C ASP A 840 -6.41 -0.95 -17.55
N LEU A 841 -5.69 -1.92 -18.12
CA LEU A 841 -6.19 -2.70 -19.26
C LEU A 841 -7.41 -3.55 -18.90
N PHE A 842 -7.55 -3.98 -17.65
CA PHE A 842 -8.70 -4.78 -17.19
C PHE A 842 -10.03 -4.02 -17.26
N PRO A 843 -10.22 -2.86 -16.58
CA PRO A 843 -11.45 -2.08 -16.70
C PRO A 843 -11.65 -1.53 -18.13
N ALA A 844 -10.59 -1.25 -18.89
CA ALA A 844 -10.68 -0.86 -20.30
C ALA A 844 -11.28 -1.98 -21.16
N ALA A 845 -10.81 -3.22 -21.01
CA ALA A 845 -11.32 -4.40 -21.69
C ALA A 845 -12.79 -4.66 -21.37
N LEU A 846 -13.16 -4.60 -20.08
CA LEU A 846 -14.56 -4.73 -19.64
C LEU A 846 -15.45 -3.63 -20.25
N THR A 847 -14.94 -2.40 -20.33
CA THR A 847 -15.67 -1.25 -20.89
C THR A 847 -15.97 -1.42 -22.37
N VAL A 848 -14.97 -1.74 -23.19
CA VAL A 848 -15.19 -1.94 -24.63
C VAL A 848 -15.95 -3.24 -24.91
N GLY A 849 -15.77 -4.28 -24.09
CA GLY A 849 -16.55 -5.52 -24.14
C GLY A 849 -18.03 -5.26 -23.84
N ALA A 850 -18.34 -4.41 -22.87
CA ALA A 850 -19.70 -3.98 -22.57
C ALA A 850 -20.34 -3.27 -23.77
N LEU A 851 -19.61 -2.33 -24.39
CA LEU A 851 -20.07 -1.62 -25.59
C LEU A 851 -20.33 -2.60 -26.75
N ALA A 852 -19.43 -3.57 -26.97
CA ALA A 852 -19.60 -4.62 -27.98
C ALA A 852 -20.87 -5.46 -27.73
N ALA A 853 -21.11 -5.87 -26.49
CA ALA A 853 -22.29 -6.64 -26.11
C ALA A 853 -23.59 -5.82 -26.31
N ILE A 854 -23.61 -4.55 -25.89
CA ILE A 854 -24.77 -3.65 -26.05
C ILE A 854 -25.11 -3.46 -27.54
N LEU A 855 -24.12 -3.16 -28.38
CA LEU A 855 -24.33 -2.94 -29.81
C LEU A 855 -24.83 -4.20 -30.54
N ARG A 856 -24.51 -5.38 -30.00
CA ARG A 856 -24.95 -6.69 -30.52
C ARG A 856 -26.22 -7.23 -29.87
N ARG A 857 -27.01 -6.38 -29.20
CA ARG A 857 -28.30 -6.76 -28.55
C ARG A 857 -28.14 -7.82 -27.46
N ARG A 858 -27.01 -7.78 -26.76
CA ARG A 858 -26.76 -8.55 -25.54
C ARG A 858 -26.69 -7.61 -24.34
N GLU A 859 -27.74 -6.81 -24.16
CA GLU A 859 -27.83 -5.75 -23.15
C GLU A 859 -27.59 -6.25 -21.71
N LEU A 860 -28.06 -7.43 -21.33
CA LEU A 860 -27.82 -7.98 -19.98
C LEU A 860 -26.32 -8.25 -19.74
N LEU A 861 -25.65 -8.89 -20.70
CA LEU A 861 -24.21 -9.10 -20.64
C LEU A 861 -23.46 -7.77 -20.61
N GLY A 862 -23.86 -6.82 -21.46
CA GLY A 862 -23.23 -5.51 -21.51
C GLY A 862 -23.33 -4.72 -20.22
N PHE A 863 -24.50 -4.70 -19.58
CA PHE A 863 -24.67 -4.04 -18.27
C PHE A 863 -23.99 -4.81 -17.12
N GLY A 864 -23.92 -6.14 -17.20
CA GLY A 864 -23.11 -6.93 -16.26
C GLY A 864 -21.61 -6.61 -16.36
N LEU A 865 -21.08 -6.50 -17.59
CA LEU A 865 -19.71 -6.06 -17.84
C LEU A 865 -19.47 -4.62 -17.37
N LEU A 866 -20.44 -3.70 -17.53
CA LEU A 866 -20.37 -2.36 -16.93
C LEU A 866 -20.32 -2.41 -15.40
N GLY A 867 -21.07 -3.32 -14.77
CA GLY A 867 -21.04 -3.50 -13.31
C GLY A 867 -19.67 -3.95 -12.82
N LEU A 868 -19.07 -4.93 -13.51
CA LEU A 868 -17.68 -5.36 -13.26
C LEU A 868 -16.69 -4.21 -13.48
N ALA A 869 -16.84 -3.46 -14.57
CA ALA A 869 -15.95 -2.35 -14.90
C ALA A 869 -16.00 -1.24 -13.84
N VAL A 870 -17.21 -0.83 -13.41
CA VAL A 870 -17.43 0.22 -12.39
C VAL A 870 -16.87 -0.19 -11.03
N THR A 871 -17.02 -1.47 -10.67
CA THR A 871 -16.48 -1.99 -9.41
C THR A 871 -14.97 -2.20 -9.44
N ALA A 872 -14.32 -2.20 -10.61
CA ALA A 872 -12.87 -2.21 -10.74
C ALA A 872 -12.27 -0.78 -10.86
N LYS A 873 -12.97 0.15 -11.52
CA LYS A 873 -12.60 1.56 -11.66
C LYS A 873 -13.84 2.43 -11.90
N LEU A 874 -13.88 3.66 -11.41
CA LEU A 874 -15.12 4.47 -11.43
C LEU A 874 -15.52 5.04 -12.81
N TYR A 875 -14.58 5.30 -13.71
CA TYR A 875 -14.85 5.99 -15.00
C TYR A 875 -15.94 5.36 -15.90
N PRO A 876 -16.12 4.02 -15.97
CA PRO A 876 -17.17 3.40 -16.78
C PRO A 876 -18.58 3.78 -16.34
N LEU A 877 -18.75 4.33 -15.13
CA LEU A 877 -20.03 4.86 -14.66
C LEU A 877 -20.55 5.98 -15.58
N ALA A 878 -19.65 6.74 -16.22
CA ALA A 878 -19.98 7.77 -17.20
C ALA A 878 -20.72 7.22 -18.44
N ILE A 879 -20.69 5.90 -18.66
CA ILE A 879 -21.25 5.21 -19.82
C ILE A 879 -22.66 4.68 -19.52
N VAL A 880 -22.99 4.40 -18.27
CA VAL A 880 -24.25 3.75 -17.87
C VAL A 880 -25.49 4.52 -18.38
N PRO A 881 -25.60 5.86 -18.23
CA PRO A 881 -26.74 6.60 -18.77
C PRO A 881 -26.81 6.56 -20.30
N LEU A 882 -25.66 6.62 -20.99
CA LEU A 882 -25.60 6.56 -22.45
C LEU A 882 -26.09 5.20 -22.97
N ALA A 883 -25.60 4.12 -22.35
CA ALA A 883 -26.03 2.75 -22.63
C ALA A 883 -27.52 2.56 -22.37
N ALA A 884 -28.04 3.11 -21.27
CA ALA A 884 -29.45 3.01 -20.92
C ALA A 884 -30.34 3.76 -21.92
N ILE A 885 -29.95 4.98 -22.32
CA ILE A 885 -30.64 5.75 -23.36
C ILE A 885 -30.67 5.00 -24.69
N TYR A 886 -29.54 4.39 -25.08
CA TYR A 886 -29.45 3.59 -26.29
C TYR A 886 -30.36 2.36 -26.21
N VAL A 887 -30.20 1.50 -25.20
CA VAL A 887 -31.02 0.28 -25.04
C VAL A 887 -32.50 0.62 -24.96
N TRP A 888 -32.89 1.71 -24.30
CA TRP A 888 -34.28 2.17 -24.29
C TRP A 888 -34.75 2.46 -25.72
N SER A 889 -33.96 3.20 -26.48
CA SER A 889 -34.34 3.61 -27.83
C SER A 889 -34.46 2.44 -28.81
N VAL A 890 -33.69 1.37 -28.63
CA VAL A 890 -33.65 0.27 -29.60
C VAL A 890 -34.25 -1.06 -29.11
N ALA A 891 -34.50 -1.21 -27.81
CA ALA A 891 -35.04 -2.43 -27.20
C ALA A 891 -36.16 -2.18 -26.15
N GLY A 892 -36.48 -0.92 -25.87
CA GLY A 892 -37.61 -0.52 -25.03
C GLY A 892 -37.33 -0.50 -23.52
N ARG A 893 -38.29 0.05 -22.78
CA ARG A 893 -38.18 0.31 -21.32
C ARG A 893 -37.95 -0.96 -20.50
N SER A 894 -38.68 -2.04 -20.78
CA SER A 894 -38.58 -3.29 -19.99
C SER A 894 -37.18 -3.90 -20.03
N ARG A 895 -36.56 -3.98 -21.22
CA ARG A 895 -35.19 -4.52 -21.34
C ARG A 895 -34.17 -3.60 -20.70
N THR A 896 -34.37 -2.29 -20.81
CA THR A 896 -33.49 -1.29 -20.17
C THR A 896 -33.50 -1.43 -18.64
N LEU A 897 -34.69 -1.57 -18.03
CA LEU A 897 -34.81 -1.77 -16.59
C LEU A 897 -34.17 -3.09 -16.13
N ARG A 898 -34.35 -4.18 -16.89
CA ARG A 898 -33.67 -5.45 -16.61
C ARG A 898 -32.15 -5.33 -16.70
N ALA A 899 -31.65 -4.64 -17.72
CA ALA A 899 -30.21 -4.42 -17.88
C ALA A 899 -29.64 -3.56 -16.73
N LEU A 900 -30.33 -2.48 -16.33
CA LEU A 900 -29.96 -1.67 -15.16
C LEU A 900 -30.00 -2.49 -13.86
N ALA A 901 -30.97 -3.38 -13.70
CA ALA A 901 -31.03 -4.29 -12.55
C ALA A 901 -29.85 -5.26 -12.53
N VAL A 902 -29.43 -5.80 -13.68
CA VAL A 902 -28.22 -6.64 -13.78
C VAL A 902 -26.96 -5.85 -13.42
N PHE A 903 -26.81 -4.62 -13.93
CA PHE A 903 -25.71 -3.74 -13.53
C PHE A 903 -25.65 -3.53 -12.02
N ALA A 904 -26.79 -3.17 -11.40
CA ALA A 904 -26.88 -2.96 -9.96
C ALA A 904 -26.60 -4.25 -9.18
N ALA A 905 -27.13 -5.39 -9.61
CA ALA A 905 -26.93 -6.68 -8.95
C ALA A 905 -25.45 -7.09 -8.96
N VAL A 906 -24.75 -6.94 -10.08
CA VAL A 906 -23.30 -7.22 -10.16
C VAL A 906 -22.51 -6.28 -9.26
N ALA A 907 -22.82 -4.98 -9.29
CA ALA A 907 -22.14 -4.01 -8.43
C ALA A 907 -22.34 -4.31 -6.94
N VAL A 908 -23.57 -4.63 -6.54
CA VAL A 908 -23.91 -5.03 -5.17
C VAL A 908 -23.21 -6.31 -4.79
N LEU A 909 -23.23 -7.36 -5.63
CA LEU A 909 -22.60 -8.65 -5.32
C LEU A 909 -21.10 -8.51 -5.02
N ILE A 910 -20.41 -7.60 -5.71
CA ILE A 910 -18.98 -7.39 -5.53
C ILE A 910 -18.67 -6.47 -4.34
N VAL A 911 -19.46 -5.41 -4.14
CA VAL A 911 -19.18 -4.40 -3.11
C VAL A 911 -19.74 -4.79 -1.74
N LEU A 912 -20.90 -5.46 -1.69
CA LEU A 912 -21.64 -5.75 -0.47
C LEU A 912 -20.83 -6.60 0.54
N PRO A 913 -20.10 -7.66 0.15
CA PRO A 913 -19.29 -8.41 1.11
C PRO A 913 -18.29 -7.52 1.86
N PHE A 914 -17.65 -6.58 1.16
CA PHE A 914 -16.69 -5.65 1.77
C PHE A 914 -17.37 -4.56 2.58
N ALA A 915 -18.52 -4.08 2.12
CA ALA A 915 -19.32 -3.09 2.86
C ALA A 915 -19.88 -3.67 4.17
N ILE A 916 -20.22 -4.97 4.21
CA ILE A 916 -20.65 -5.67 5.44
C ILE A 916 -19.46 -5.86 6.39
N LEU A 917 -18.30 -6.28 5.86
CA LEU A 917 -17.13 -6.61 6.68
C LEU A 917 -16.37 -5.37 7.18
N SER A 918 -16.38 -4.26 6.44
CA SER A 918 -15.73 -2.99 6.80
C SER A 918 -16.45 -1.77 6.20
N PRO A 919 -17.62 -1.37 6.74
CA PRO A 919 -18.33 -0.21 6.24
C PRO A 919 -17.52 1.08 6.40
N GLY A 920 -16.83 1.23 7.52
CA GLY A 920 -15.97 2.39 7.80
C GLY A 920 -14.77 2.46 6.88
N GLY A 921 -14.00 1.37 6.74
CA GLY A 921 -12.77 1.43 5.95
C GLY A 921 -12.98 1.42 4.43
N LEU A 922 -14.09 0.82 3.94
CA LEU A 922 -14.46 0.99 2.53
C LEU A 922 -14.83 2.46 2.27
N TRP A 923 -15.58 3.08 3.17
CA TRP A 923 -15.88 4.51 3.11
C TRP A 923 -14.60 5.36 3.21
N ASP A 924 -13.65 5.02 4.07
CA ASP A 924 -12.37 5.71 4.18
C ASP A 924 -11.53 5.60 2.90
N SER A 925 -11.56 4.45 2.22
CA SER A 925 -10.94 4.29 0.91
C SER A 925 -11.56 5.23 -0.13
N PHE A 926 -12.89 5.23 -0.27
CA PHE A 926 -13.58 6.18 -1.16
C PHE A 926 -13.34 7.63 -0.76
N HIS A 927 -13.40 7.94 0.54
CA HIS A 927 -13.19 9.26 1.07
C HIS A 927 -11.77 9.73 0.78
N SER A 928 -10.74 8.90 1.00
CA SER A 928 -9.34 9.21 0.73
C SER A 928 -9.09 9.59 -0.74
N GLN A 929 -9.78 8.92 -1.68
CA GLN A 929 -9.74 9.23 -3.11
C GLN A 929 -10.49 10.54 -3.42
N SER A 930 -11.64 10.74 -2.79
CA SER A 930 -12.46 11.96 -2.93
C SER A 930 -11.93 13.17 -2.14
N ALA A 931 -10.97 12.98 -1.25
CA ALA A 931 -10.36 14.05 -0.46
C ALA A 931 -8.99 14.47 -1.02
N ARG A 932 -8.53 13.84 -2.12
CA ARG A 932 -7.30 14.24 -2.82
C ARG A 932 -7.38 15.71 -3.25
N GLY A 933 -6.24 16.40 -3.12
CA GLY A 933 -6.08 17.78 -3.54
C GLY A 933 -6.02 17.91 -5.06
N LEU A 934 -5.52 19.05 -5.54
CA LEU A 934 -5.28 19.25 -6.97
C LEU A 934 -3.94 18.60 -7.33
N GLN A 935 -3.98 17.39 -7.87
CA GLN A 935 -2.75 16.66 -8.21
C GLN A 935 -1.98 17.40 -9.30
N ILE A 936 -0.66 17.47 -9.18
CA ILE A 936 0.24 18.21 -10.10
C ILE A 936 0.10 17.80 -11.57
N GLU A 937 -0.45 16.62 -11.84
CA GLU A 937 -0.64 16.05 -13.18
C GLU A 937 -2.02 16.37 -13.80
N SER A 938 -2.90 17.03 -13.06
CA SER A 938 -4.26 17.37 -13.52
C SER A 938 -4.27 18.64 -14.36
N LEU A 939 -5.28 18.78 -15.23
CA LEU A 939 -5.48 20.00 -16.04
C LEU A 939 -5.52 21.27 -15.17
N GLY A 940 -6.19 21.20 -14.02
CA GLY A 940 -6.28 22.34 -13.10
C GLY A 940 -4.93 22.72 -12.51
N ALA A 941 -4.08 21.74 -12.18
CA ALA A 941 -2.71 22.00 -11.77
C ALA A 941 -1.87 22.52 -12.93
N GLY A 942 -2.00 21.97 -14.14
CA GLY A 942 -1.29 22.43 -15.33
C GLY A 942 -1.47 23.93 -15.58
N VAL A 943 -2.68 24.47 -15.40
CA VAL A 943 -2.93 25.92 -15.50
C VAL A 943 -2.12 26.70 -14.46
N LEU A 944 -2.08 26.22 -13.21
CA LEU A 944 -1.34 26.88 -12.13
C LEU A 944 0.18 26.71 -12.29
N LEU A 945 0.65 25.57 -12.79
CA LEU A 945 2.05 25.33 -13.12
C LEU A 945 2.52 26.23 -14.26
N ALA A 946 1.69 26.45 -15.28
CA ALA A 946 2.00 27.42 -16.33
C ALA A 946 2.05 28.85 -15.79
N ALA A 947 1.11 29.23 -14.91
CA ALA A 947 1.11 30.54 -14.25
C ALA A 947 2.36 30.73 -13.38
N ASP A 948 2.79 29.69 -12.66
CA ASP A 948 4.02 29.66 -11.89
C ASP A 948 5.26 29.90 -12.76
N ARG A 949 5.34 29.21 -13.90
CA ARG A 949 6.44 29.40 -14.86
C ARG A 949 6.48 30.78 -15.52
N LEU A 950 5.35 31.46 -15.59
CA LEU A 950 5.25 32.82 -16.11
C LEU A 950 5.44 33.87 -15.02
N GLY A 951 5.72 33.48 -13.77
CA GLY A 951 5.86 34.39 -12.63
C GLY A 951 4.54 35.04 -12.18
N LEU A 952 3.40 34.47 -12.58
CA LEU A 952 2.05 34.98 -12.26
C LEU A 952 1.45 34.31 -11.01
N TYR A 953 2.05 33.23 -10.54
CA TYR A 953 1.64 32.45 -9.39
C TYR A 953 2.89 31.82 -8.74
N ASP A 954 2.80 31.37 -7.49
CA ASP A 954 3.90 30.67 -6.81
C ASP A 954 3.35 29.34 -6.29
N ALA A 955 3.63 28.27 -7.04
CA ALA A 955 3.06 26.96 -6.81
C ALA A 955 3.84 26.21 -5.73
N THR A 956 3.13 25.65 -4.75
CA THR A 956 3.76 24.81 -3.72
C THR A 956 3.27 23.37 -3.84
N VAL A 957 4.19 22.44 -4.06
CA VAL A 957 3.89 21.00 -4.10
C VAL A 957 4.02 20.41 -2.70
N VAL A 958 2.97 19.75 -2.22
CA VAL A 958 2.96 19.02 -0.94
C VAL A 958 2.69 17.53 -1.18
N HIS A 959 3.08 16.70 -0.21
CA HIS A 959 2.59 15.33 -0.16
C HIS A 959 1.14 15.32 0.31
N GLY A 960 0.29 14.54 -0.36
CA GLY A 960 -1.12 14.37 0.03
C GLY A 960 -1.26 13.88 1.47
N ALA A 961 -2.23 14.43 2.20
CA ALA A 961 -2.43 14.17 3.63
C ALA A 961 -3.25 12.90 3.94
N THR A 962 -3.75 12.18 2.93
CA THR A 962 -4.84 11.20 3.06
C THR A 962 -4.42 9.73 2.93
N GLY A 963 -3.17 9.38 3.24
CA GLY A 963 -2.67 7.99 3.16
C GLY A 963 -2.39 7.47 1.75
N ALA A 964 -2.81 8.19 0.71
CA ALA A 964 -2.44 7.96 -0.68
C ALA A 964 -1.11 8.66 -1.03
N ALA A 965 -0.25 7.98 -1.80
CA ALA A 965 1.03 8.54 -2.26
C ALA A 965 0.84 9.54 -3.42
N THR A 966 0.22 10.69 -3.16
CA THR A 966 0.01 11.75 -4.17
C THR A 966 0.86 12.99 -3.93
N ARG A 967 1.09 13.75 -4.99
CA ARG A 967 1.70 15.08 -4.95
C ARG A 967 0.68 16.10 -5.44
N ASP A 968 0.29 16.99 -4.54
CA ASP A 968 -0.80 17.92 -4.74
C ASP A 968 -0.28 19.36 -4.64
N LEU A 969 -0.88 20.28 -5.38
CA LEU A 969 -0.66 21.71 -5.18
C LEU A 969 -1.43 22.17 -3.93
N SER A 970 -0.73 22.83 -3.01
CA SER A 970 -1.33 23.37 -1.78
C SER A 970 -1.61 24.86 -1.89
N GLY A 971 -2.77 25.29 -1.41
CA GLY A 971 -3.14 26.70 -1.33
C GLY A 971 -4.65 26.91 -1.52
N SER A 972 -5.13 28.12 -1.25
CA SER A 972 -6.54 28.47 -1.47
C SER A 972 -6.91 28.40 -2.95
N LEU A 973 -6.03 28.86 -3.85
CA LEU A 973 -6.25 28.85 -5.28
C LEU A 973 -6.24 27.42 -5.86
N PRO A 974 -5.24 26.55 -5.58
CA PRO A 974 -5.32 25.12 -5.92
C PRO A 974 -6.58 24.42 -5.39
N ASN A 975 -7.03 24.70 -4.16
CA ASN A 975 -8.26 24.11 -3.60
C ASN A 975 -9.52 24.59 -4.35
N ALA A 976 -9.57 25.86 -4.75
CA ALA A 976 -10.63 26.38 -5.58
C ALA A 976 -10.61 25.72 -6.97
N PHE A 977 -9.43 25.53 -7.56
CA PHE A 977 -9.25 24.79 -8.82
C PHE A 977 -9.65 23.32 -8.68
N ALA A 978 -9.33 22.63 -7.57
CA ALA A 978 -9.76 21.25 -7.33
C ALA A 978 -11.30 21.13 -7.25
N THR A 979 -11.95 22.11 -6.61
CA THR A 979 -13.41 22.17 -6.54
C THR A 979 -14.00 22.45 -7.91
N LEU A 980 -13.43 23.42 -8.63
CA LEU A 980 -13.86 23.81 -9.97
C LEU A 980 -13.71 22.67 -10.97
N THR A 981 -12.58 21.98 -11.01
CA THR A 981 -12.35 20.83 -11.90
C THR A 981 -13.31 19.70 -11.59
N SER A 982 -13.55 19.38 -10.32
CA SER A 982 -14.56 18.37 -9.93
C SER A 982 -15.97 18.74 -10.42
N LEU A 983 -16.37 20.01 -10.31
CA LEU A 983 -17.64 20.50 -10.87
C LEU A 983 -17.65 20.43 -12.40
N LEU A 984 -16.57 20.86 -13.05
CA LEU A 984 -16.42 20.81 -14.50
C LEU A 984 -16.46 19.38 -15.03
N GLN A 985 -15.94 18.40 -14.29
CA GLN A 985 -16.01 16.99 -14.64
C GLN A 985 -17.47 16.50 -14.70
N ALA A 986 -18.25 16.79 -13.65
CA ALA A 986 -19.67 16.46 -13.62
C ALA A 986 -20.44 17.16 -14.75
N VAL A 987 -20.17 18.46 -14.97
CA VAL A 987 -20.80 19.24 -16.04
C VAL A 987 -20.41 18.71 -17.43
N ALA A 988 -19.15 18.34 -17.64
CA ALA A 988 -18.65 17.82 -18.91
C ALA A 988 -19.32 16.48 -19.26
N VAL A 989 -19.36 15.55 -18.32
CA VAL A 989 -20.03 14.25 -18.52
C VAL A 989 -21.54 14.44 -18.72
N ALA A 990 -22.18 15.29 -17.92
CA ALA A 990 -23.61 15.59 -18.07
C ALA A 990 -23.94 16.29 -19.40
N ALA A 991 -23.06 17.16 -19.90
CA ALA A 991 -23.21 17.81 -21.20
C ALA A 991 -23.17 16.78 -22.33
N VAL A 992 -22.28 15.79 -22.26
CA VAL A 992 -22.24 14.67 -23.21
C VAL A 992 -23.53 13.85 -23.14
N TRP A 993 -24.02 13.52 -21.95
CA TRP A 993 -25.31 12.81 -21.77
C TRP A 993 -26.47 13.58 -22.40
N TRP A 994 -26.54 14.89 -22.16
CA TRP A 994 -27.59 15.75 -22.69
C TRP A 994 -27.53 15.89 -24.22
N LEU A 995 -26.33 16.09 -24.77
CA LEU A 995 -26.12 16.15 -26.22
C LEU A 995 -26.49 14.83 -26.90
N TYR A 996 -26.09 13.70 -26.31
CA TYR A 996 -26.44 12.37 -26.82
C TYR A 996 -27.96 12.12 -26.76
N TRP A 997 -28.61 12.48 -25.65
CA TRP A 997 -30.06 12.32 -25.48
C TRP A 997 -30.86 13.09 -26.55
N ARG A 998 -30.42 14.32 -26.86
CA ARG A 998 -31.01 15.18 -27.91
C ARG A 998 -30.64 14.77 -29.33
N GLY A 999 -29.50 14.10 -29.50
CA GLY A 999 -28.95 13.70 -30.78
C GLY A 999 -29.58 12.45 -31.39
N SER A 1000 -28.95 11.97 -32.47
CA SER A 1000 -29.26 10.64 -33.02
C SER A 1000 -28.83 9.55 -32.04
N ARG A 1001 -29.63 8.48 -31.89
CA ARG A 1001 -29.38 7.34 -30.98
C ARG A 1001 -28.93 6.10 -31.75
N THR A 1002 -27.99 6.32 -32.67
CA THR A 1002 -27.39 5.27 -33.49
C THR A 1002 -26.23 4.58 -32.77
N ALA A 1003 -25.78 3.44 -33.30
CA ALA A 1003 -24.59 2.76 -32.78
C ALA A 1003 -23.33 3.66 -32.82
N GLY A 1004 -23.13 4.38 -33.93
CA GLY A 1004 -21.98 5.29 -34.08
C GLY A 1004 -22.01 6.50 -33.14
N SER A 1005 -23.19 7.04 -32.85
CA SER A 1005 -23.34 8.14 -31.88
C SER A 1005 -23.16 7.68 -30.43
N LEU A 1006 -23.53 6.43 -30.10
CA LEU A 1006 -23.23 5.84 -28.78
C LEU A 1006 -21.71 5.73 -28.57
N VAL A 1007 -20.99 5.25 -29.58
CA VAL A 1007 -19.51 5.13 -29.53
C VAL A 1007 -18.87 6.51 -29.36
N LEU A 1008 -19.31 7.50 -30.14
CA LEU A 1008 -18.84 8.88 -30.02
C LEU A 1008 -19.11 9.47 -28.64
N ALA A 1009 -20.34 9.30 -28.12
CA ALA A 1009 -20.71 9.79 -26.79
C ALA A 1009 -19.95 9.06 -25.68
N THR A 1010 -19.68 7.76 -25.83
CA THR A 1010 -18.88 6.97 -24.89
C THR A 1010 -17.45 7.51 -24.82
N CYS A 1011 -16.82 7.71 -25.98
CA CYS A 1011 -15.48 8.30 -26.05
C CYS A 1011 -15.45 9.72 -25.45
N ALA A 1012 -16.45 10.55 -25.76
CA ALA A 1012 -16.56 11.91 -25.22
C ALA A 1012 -16.75 11.93 -23.69
N ALA A 1013 -17.59 11.04 -23.15
CA ALA A 1013 -17.87 10.96 -21.72
C ALA A 1013 -16.64 10.49 -20.93
N VAL A 1014 -15.94 9.46 -21.42
CA VAL A 1014 -14.69 8.98 -20.79
C VAL A 1014 -13.59 10.04 -20.88
N THR A 1015 -13.46 10.73 -22.02
CA THR A 1015 -12.50 11.84 -22.17
C THR A 1015 -12.82 12.99 -21.21
N GLY A 1016 -14.09 13.39 -21.11
CA GLY A 1016 -14.52 14.44 -20.18
C GLY A 1016 -14.33 14.06 -18.71
N PHE A 1017 -14.58 12.79 -18.38
CA PHE A 1017 -14.30 12.24 -17.05
C PHE A 1017 -12.80 12.33 -16.73
N LEU A 1018 -11.92 12.00 -17.68
CA LEU A 1018 -10.48 12.01 -17.47
C LEU A 1018 -9.91 13.43 -17.38
N VAL A 1019 -10.20 14.28 -18.36
CA VAL A 1019 -9.61 15.63 -18.52
C VAL A 1019 -9.88 16.54 -17.33
N PHE A 1020 -11.11 16.52 -16.83
CA PHE A 1020 -11.53 17.42 -15.75
C PHE A 1020 -11.40 16.78 -14.37
N ASN A 1021 -10.79 15.60 -14.27
CA ASN A 1021 -10.50 15.02 -12.97
C ASN A 1021 -9.42 15.85 -12.27
N ARG A 1022 -9.61 16.16 -10.99
CA ARG A 1022 -8.59 16.83 -10.16
C ARG A 1022 -7.36 15.95 -9.86
N PHE A 1023 -7.46 14.66 -10.18
CA PHE A 1023 -6.39 13.67 -10.07
C PHE A 1023 -6.32 12.84 -11.37
N VAL A 1024 -5.18 12.89 -12.04
CA VAL A 1024 -4.94 12.26 -13.36
C VAL A 1024 -3.60 11.55 -13.33
N SER A 1025 -3.61 10.25 -13.02
CA SER A 1025 -2.42 9.42 -13.20
C SER A 1025 -2.10 9.24 -14.69
N PRO A 1026 -0.81 9.18 -15.10
CA PRO A 1026 -0.40 8.90 -16.48
C PRO A 1026 -1.08 7.67 -17.09
N GLN A 1027 -1.35 6.65 -16.27
CA GLN A 1027 -2.00 5.41 -16.71
C GLN A 1027 -3.45 5.59 -17.19
N TYR A 1028 -4.11 6.71 -16.87
CA TYR A 1028 -5.52 6.91 -17.22
C TYR A 1028 -5.75 7.09 -18.71
N VAL A 1029 -4.73 7.56 -19.44
CA VAL A 1029 -4.80 7.74 -20.89
C VAL A 1029 -5.01 6.40 -21.62
N VAL A 1030 -4.62 5.27 -21.00
CA VAL A 1030 -4.84 3.91 -21.52
C VAL A 1030 -6.32 3.63 -21.78
N TRP A 1031 -7.24 4.21 -21.00
CA TRP A 1031 -8.68 4.00 -21.14
C TRP A 1031 -9.23 4.51 -22.48
N LEU A 1032 -8.55 5.50 -23.10
CA LEU A 1032 -8.98 6.12 -24.35
C LEU A 1032 -8.55 5.32 -25.59
N ILE A 1033 -7.51 4.51 -25.50
CA ILE A 1033 -6.94 3.74 -26.61
C ILE A 1033 -8.00 2.91 -27.35
N PRO A 1034 -8.77 2.01 -26.68
CA PRO A 1034 -9.78 1.23 -27.38
C PRO A 1034 -10.93 2.09 -27.92
N LEU A 1035 -11.21 3.27 -27.34
CA LEU A 1035 -12.36 4.09 -27.70
C LEU A 1035 -12.12 4.98 -28.91
N VAL A 1036 -10.94 5.60 -29.03
CA VAL A 1036 -10.62 6.48 -30.17
C VAL A 1036 -10.50 5.71 -31.48
N LEU A 1037 -10.06 4.45 -31.42
CA LEU A 1037 -9.96 3.56 -32.58
C LEU A 1037 -11.33 3.19 -33.18
N LEU A 1038 -12.41 3.33 -32.41
CA LEU A 1038 -13.78 3.08 -32.87
C LEU A 1038 -14.40 4.24 -33.65
N LEU A 1039 -13.75 5.42 -33.65
CA LEU A 1039 -14.26 6.63 -34.30
C LEU A 1039 -13.96 6.62 -35.81
N PRO A 1040 -14.93 7.02 -36.68
CA PRO A 1040 -14.74 7.01 -38.12
C PRO A 1040 -14.17 8.31 -38.68
N GLY A 1041 -13.57 8.22 -39.87
CA GLY A 1041 -13.21 9.36 -40.72
C GLY A 1041 -12.18 10.32 -40.10
N ALA A 1042 -12.20 11.58 -40.53
CA ALA A 1042 -11.26 12.61 -40.07
C ALA A 1042 -11.29 12.83 -38.55
N THR A 1043 -12.47 12.72 -37.91
CA THR A 1043 -12.59 12.80 -36.45
C THR A 1043 -11.84 11.66 -35.76
N GLY A 1044 -11.91 10.44 -36.30
CA GLY A 1044 -11.16 9.30 -35.77
C GLY A 1044 -9.65 9.48 -35.91
N LEU A 1045 -9.17 9.91 -37.08
CA LEU A 1045 -7.75 10.17 -37.30
C LEU A 1045 -7.20 11.26 -36.36
N ALA A 1046 -7.93 12.37 -36.21
CA ALA A 1046 -7.56 13.43 -35.28
C ALA A 1046 -7.55 12.94 -33.82
N ALA A 1047 -8.55 12.15 -33.42
CA ALA A 1047 -8.61 11.60 -32.06
C ALA A 1047 -7.44 10.64 -31.77
N ILE A 1048 -7.09 9.77 -32.72
CA ILE A 1048 -5.94 8.86 -32.62
C ILE A 1048 -4.64 9.66 -32.51
N ALA A 1049 -4.45 10.70 -33.32
CA ALA A 1049 -3.27 11.55 -33.27
C ALA A 1049 -3.13 12.28 -31.91
N LEU A 1050 -4.23 12.83 -31.39
CA LEU A 1050 -4.24 13.53 -30.09
C LEU A 1050 -3.92 12.58 -28.93
N VAL A 1051 -4.53 11.38 -28.90
CA VAL A 1051 -4.22 10.37 -27.85
C VAL A 1051 -2.79 9.84 -28.00
N GLY A 1052 -2.34 9.57 -29.22
CA GLY A 1052 -0.96 9.13 -29.48
C GLY A 1052 0.07 10.15 -28.99
N ALA A 1053 -0.12 11.43 -29.30
CA ALA A 1053 0.75 12.50 -28.80
C ALA A 1053 0.67 12.65 -27.27
N ALA A 1054 -0.52 12.53 -26.67
CA ALA A 1054 -0.67 12.56 -25.22
C ALA A 1054 0.05 11.40 -24.51
N LEU A 1055 0.02 10.19 -25.10
CA LEU A 1055 0.74 9.01 -24.60
C LEU A 1055 2.25 9.20 -24.67
N VAL A 1056 2.77 9.67 -25.80
CA VAL A 1056 4.20 9.96 -25.95
C VAL A 1056 4.65 11.01 -24.94
N LEU A 1057 3.90 12.11 -24.78
CA LEU A 1057 4.21 13.11 -23.77
C LEU A 1057 4.18 12.51 -22.36
N ALA A 1058 3.17 11.70 -22.02
CA ALA A 1058 3.08 11.01 -20.74
C ALA A 1058 4.33 10.16 -20.47
N GLN A 1059 4.82 9.42 -21.47
CA GLN A 1059 6.01 8.61 -21.37
C GLN A 1059 7.29 9.43 -21.14
N VAL A 1060 7.46 10.55 -21.85
CA VAL A 1060 8.68 11.37 -21.78
C VAL A 1060 8.94 11.89 -20.37
N TRP A 1061 7.94 12.46 -19.69
CA TRP A 1061 8.15 12.98 -18.33
C TRP A 1061 7.98 11.93 -17.24
N PHE A 1062 7.36 10.77 -17.51
CA PHE A 1062 7.23 9.69 -16.54
C PHE A 1062 8.60 9.21 -16.01
N PHE A 1063 9.63 9.17 -16.86
CA PHE A 1063 10.99 8.83 -16.43
C PHE A 1063 11.71 9.97 -15.66
N HIS A 1064 11.17 11.18 -15.72
CA HIS A 1064 11.66 12.37 -15.03
C HIS A 1064 10.66 12.87 -13.97
N TYR A 1065 9.90 11.94 -13.37
CA TYR A 1065 8.81 12.25 -12.45
C TYR A 1065 9.23 13.12 -11.27
N SER A 1066 10.45 12.92 -10.76
CA SER A 1066 11.03 13.72 -9.68
C SER A 1066 11.24 15.20 -10.05
N HIS A 1067 11.48 15.50 -11.32
CA HIS A 1067 11.66 16.86 -11.83
C HIS A 1067 10.33 17.63 -11.79
N LEU A 1068 9.21 16.92 -11.97
CA LEU A 1068 7.87 17.52 -11.85
C LEU A 1068 7.61 18.01 -10.41
N PHE A 1069 8.19 17.35 -9.40
CA PHE A 1069 8.06 17.76 -7.99
C PHE A 1069 8.85 19.02 -7.66
N GLN A 1070 9.95 19.24 -8.39
CA GLN A 1070 10.80 20.42 -8.27
C GLN A 1070 10.31 21.56 -9.17
N LEU A 1071 9.12 21.39 -9.77
CA LEU A 1071 8.51 22.33 -10.70
C LEU A 1071 9.41 22.65 -11.89
N GLU A 1072 10.31 21.73 -12.29
CA GLU A 1072 11.27 21.90 -13.40
C GLU A 1072 10.59 21.90 -14.78
N GLY A 1073 11.36 22.07 -15.87
CA GLY A 1073 10.83 22.35 -17.21
C GLY A 1073 9.89 21.27 -17.76
N THR A 1074 9.91 20.09 -17.14
CA THR A 1074 9.00 18.97 -17.42
C THR A 1074 7.53 19.30 -17.14
N SER A 1075 7.20 20.33 -16.34
CA SER A 1075 5.82 20.78 -16.13
C SER A 1075 5.13 21.23 -17.42
N TRP A 1076 5.88 21.78 -18.39
CA TRP A 1076 5.32 22.13 -19.70
C TRP A 1076 4.85 20.91 -20.50
N LEU A 1077 5.46 19.74 -20.30
CA LEU A 1077 5.03 18.49 -20.95
C LEU A 1077 3.69 18.01 -20.39
N VAL A 1078 3.47 18.18 -19.08
CA VAL A 1078 2.17 17.93 -18.43
C VAL A 1078 1.10 18.87 -18.99
N VAL A 1079 1.39 20.17 -19.07
CA VAL A 1079 0.49 21.18 -19.64
C VAL A 1079 0.13 20.85 -21.09
N ALA A 1080 1.12 20.51 -21.92
CA ALA A 1080 0.92 20.15 -23.31
C ALA A 1080 0.03 18.90 -23.45
N ARG A 1081 0.27 17.86 -22.64
CA ARG A 1081 -0.55 16.64 -22.63
C ARG A 1081 -2.00 16.94 -22.22
N ASP A 1082 -2.22 17.76 -21.21
CA ASP A 1082 -3.58 18.12 -20.78
C ASP A 1082 -4.31 18.98 -21.82
N ALA A 1083 -3.60 19.86 -22.52
CA ALA A 1083 -4.13 20.61 -23.65
C ALA A 1083 -4.58 19.69 -24.80
N LEU A 1084 -3.81 18.64 -25.12
CA LEU A 1084 -4.19 17.66 -26.14
C LEU A 1084 -5.45 16.88 -25.74
N LEU A 1085 -5.58 16.49 -24.47
CA LEU A 1085 -6.77 15.78 -23.98
C LEU A 1085 -8.00 16.70 -23.94
N LEU A 1086 -7.83 17.97 -23.58
CA LEU A 1086 -8.89 18.97 -23.68
C LEU A 1086 -9.32 19.21 -25.13
N ALA A 1087 -8.36 19.30 -26.07
CA ALA A 1087 -8.65 19.41 -27.50
C ALA A 1087 -9.43 18.19 -28.02
N LEU A 1088 -9.08 16.99 -27.55
CA LEU A 1088 -9.83 15.76 -27.84
C LEU A 1088 -11.28 15.86 -27.34
N TYR A 1089 -11.48 16.26 -26.08
CA TYR A 1089 -12.83 16.43 -25.53
C TYR A 1089 -13.66 17.43 -26.35
N LEU A 1090 -13.10 18.59 -26.69
CA LEU A 1090 -13.77 19.60 -27.49
C LEU A 1090 -14.12 19.10 -28.90
N LEU A 1091 -13.18 18.41 -29.56
CA LEU A 1091 -13.39 17.78 -30.87
C LEU A 1091 -14.59 16.82 -30.83
N LEU A 1092 -14.65 15.95 -29.82
CA LEU A 1092 -15.70 14.95 -29.67
C LEU A 1092 -17.06 15.58 -29.35
N VAL A 1093 -17.10 16.59 -28.48
CA VAL A 1093 -18.32 17.33 -28.13
C VAL A 1093 -18.87 18.12 -29.32
N VAL A 1094 -18.02 18.81 -30.07
CA VAL A 1094 -18.42 19.51 -31.31
C VAL A 1094 -19.01 18.51 -32.30
N ARG A 1095 -18.35 17.36 -32.49
CA ARG A 1095 -18.86 16.33 -33.39
C ARG A 1095 -20.20 15.77 -32.93
N LEU A 1096 -20.38 15.54 -31.63
CA LEU A 1096 -21.63 15.06 -31.05
C LEU A 1096 -22.76 16.08 -31.23
N LYS A 1097 -22.48 17.37 -31.01
CA LYS A 1097 -23.42 18.48 -31.24
C LYS A 1097 -23.86 18.57 -32.71
N THR A 1098 -22.92 18.49 -33.66
CA THR A 1098 -23.24 18.52 -35.10
C THR A 1098 -24.05 17.31 -35.57
N SER A 1099 -24.03 16.22 -34.81
CA SER A 1099 -24.83 15.00 -35.07
C SER A 1099 -26.27 15.10 -34.53
N THR A 1100 -26.63 16.25 -33.95
CA THR A 1100 -28.00 16.54 -33.46
C THR A 1100 -28.82 17.14 -34.60
N PRO A 1101 -29.97 16.57 -34.99
CA PRO A 1101 -30.80 17.14 -36.04
C PRO A 1101 -31.33 18.52 -35.62
N SER A 1102 -31.09 19.56 -36.43
CA SER A 1102 -31.62 20.90 -36.16
C SER A 1102 -33.13 20.93 -36.36
N SER A 1103 -33.87 21.41 -35.36
CA SER A 1103 -35.35 21.42 -35.38
C SER A 1103 -35.95 22.29 -36.49
N GLU A 1104 -35.15 23.13 -37.17
CA GLU A 1104 -35.61 23.94 -38.30
C GLU A 1104 -35.77 23.15 -39.61
N LYS A 1105 -35.07 22.03 -39.81
CA LYS A 1105 -35.20 21.24 -41.05
C LYS A 1105 -36.39 20.28 -41.02
N THR A 1106 -36.83 19.86 -39.84
CA THR A 1106 -37.93 18.90 -39.67
C THR A 1106 -39.30 19.51 -39.99
N SER A 1107 -39.51 20.81 -39.70
CA SER A 1107 -40.76 21.51 -40.05
C SER A 1107 -40.92 21.75 -41.55
N ARG A 1108 -39.81 22.03 -42.27
CA ARG A 1108 -39.81 22.18 -43.73
C ARG A 1108 -40.00 20.85 -44.46
N GLN A 1109 -39.36 19.77 -44.00
CA GLN A 1109 -39.51 18.45 -44.63
C GLN A 1109 -40.84 17.76 -44.34
N ILE A 1110 -41.45 17.97 -43.16
CA ILE A 1110 -42.79 17.44 -42.87
C ILE A 1110 -43.88 18.21 -43.63
N GLY A 1111 -43.72 19.53 -43.81
CA GLY A 1111 -44.58 20.34 -44.69
C GLY A 1111 -44.48 19.98 -46.17
N LEU A 1112 -43.28 19.65 -46.65
CA LEU A 1112 -43.04 19.21 -48.04
C LEU A 1112 -43.48 17.76 -48.30
N ARG A 1113 -43.37 16.86 -47.31
CA ARG A 1113 -43.88 15.47 -47.42
C ARG A 1113 -45.40 15.40 -47.34
N ARG A 1114 -46.08 16.24 -46.54
CA ARG A 1114 -47.55 16.33 -46.55
C ARG A 1114 -48.11 16.86 -47.88
N ARG A 1115 -47.41 17.81 -48.54
CA ARG A 1115 -47.81 18.30 -49.88
C ARG A 1115 -47.52 17.31 -51.02
N ARG A 1116 -46.51 16.42 -50.89
CA ARG A 1116 -46.24 15.36 -51.87
C ARG A 1116 -47.12 14.13 -51.69
N ALA A 1117 -47.51 13.77 -50.46
CA ALA A 1117 -48.41 12.65 -50.20
C ALA A 1117 -49.88 12.93 -50.59
N SER A 1118 -50.30 14.20 -50.64
CA SER A 1118 -51.62 14.60 -51.16
C SER A 1118 -51.66 14.75 -52.70
N ALA A 1119 -50.51 14.75 -53.38
CA ALA A 1119 -50.41 14.86 -54.84
C ALA A 1119 -50.16 13.50 -55.53
N SER A 1120 -49.70 12.47 -54.81
CA SER A 1120 -49.44 11.13 -55.34
C SER A 1120 -50.55 10.10 -55.09
N ALA A 1121 -51.70 10.51 -54.54
CA ALA A 1121 -52.87 9.64 -54.30
C ALA A 1121 -53.98 9.80 -55.35
N VAL A 1122 -53.75 10.52 -56.45
CA VAL A 1122 -54.74 10.75 -57.54
C VAL A 1122 -54.28 10.22 -58.91
N ALA A 1123 -53.06 9.68 -59.05
CA ALA A 1123 -52.59 9.11 -60.31
C ALA A 1123 -51.89 7.77 -60.10
N GLY A 1124 -52.58 6.66 -60.40
CA GLY A 1124 -51.95 5.33 -60.37
C GLY A 1124 -52.91 4.14 -60.17
N GLY A 1125 -54.14 4.21 -60.71
CA GLY A 1125 -54.97 3.03 -60.94
C GLY A 1125 -55.12 2.83 -62.45
N SER A 1126 -54.40 1.84 -63.00
CA SER A 1126 -54.42 1.21 -64.35
C SER A 1126 -52.94 0.93 -64.70
N GLN A 1127 -52.43 -0.24 -65.07
CA GLN A 1127 -52.98 -1.38 -65.80
C GLN A 1127 -52.08 -2.61 -65.55
N ARG A 1128 -52.70 -3.80 -65.50
CA ARG A 1128 -52.13 -5.10 -65.83
C ARG A 1128 -52.46 -5.39 -67.30
N SER A 1129 -51.49 -5.82 -68.12
CA SER A 1129 -51.66 -6.86 -69.16
C SER A 1129 -50.35 -7.07 -69.94
N ALA A 1130 -50.07 -8.35 -70.20
CA ALA A 1130 -48.95 -8.96 -70.94
C ALA A 1130 -47.64 -9.16 -70.15
#